data_AF-A0A5Q4G409-F1
#
_entry.id   AF-A0A5Q4G409-F1
#
_cell.length_a   1.000
_cell.length_b   1.000
_cell.length_c   1.000
_cell.angle_alpha   90.00
_cell.angle_beta   90.00
_cell.angle_gamma   90.00
#
_symmetry.space_group_name_H-M   'P 1'
#
loop_
_entity.id
_entity.type
_entity.pdbx_description
1 polymer ?
#
loop_
_entity_poly.entity_id
_entity_poly.type
_entity_poly.pdbx_seq_one_letter_code
_entity_poly.pdbx_strand_id
1 'polypeptide(L)'
;MNRLFVFCTLLVLAPLAVQAEFQFVEDLTPSGGETEDFGLGAAIFGNELFVAWPHGFGNPDPAPACGEVHYYKKGAAGRFELQSVLQAPNCTLGDMFGASTMALDGDTLVIPAFSGLRGDGQGSAAASRLWVFQRDTDHAPGDVNAGWRPVDELSGSKVGSNRAIGGKVQIRGNLMAAQSHVMESVFGFRFARADGIYLFKREGDSWTEFRHLTEPTDFFGFDFELTSDQLIVGAPEAQTFGGAGKVLVYDYSGENFSLRQTLTAGPERNLGYFLTVDGDHLAVGAINLAQAGAVFLFERDAGGDWQAAGRLTPPIRADNDLFGVSGRFADELLIIGAENGLRQSGPSAGKVFIYRRSAGEMTLIQELIAPVASDASDVFGGSLLSNGTDLFVKALGTPAGGFSAFYHFQREAPPDVEAPFSISLGHSGLFFNPERSGEGFMINTLPDGRGIMLWFSYDQGAPMWLLAIGPVEDNAMLLNEVFMTRGRAFDPGFNQTQYELVNWGSMILEFDDCDAGRVHYFSDLGFADGSFELVRLSNIAGLRCGETVEPVVNGFSGGFFNPGRDGEGLKIHITDLDGEWVPVVYWPTYDTEGNQLWLFGMGRTEGDSILIDELERFDGASFGDLFNSSDVSSSRWGSARIDFDGCDDLVINYQSDFPEFGSGSLDMTRLYLLGQTTCNNSPSQR
;
A
#
# COMPACT_ATOMS: atom_id res chain seq x y z
N MET A 1 -6.16 36.16 -53.88
CA MET A 1 -5.33 34.94 -53.97
C MET A 1 -5.10 34.42 -52.56
N ASN A 2 -5.98 33.54 -52.10
CA ASN A 2 -5.84 32.87 -50.81
C ASN A 2 -4.76 31.79 -50.90
N ARG A 3 -3.84 31.74 -49.93
CA ARG A 3 -3.04 30.55 -49.63
C ARG A 3 -3.22 30.23 -48.15
N LEU A 4 -4.07 29.24 -47.89
CA LEU A 4 -4.15 28.53 -46.62
C LEU A 4 -2.94 27.58 -46.58
N PHE A 5 -2.06 27.71 -45.60
CA PHE A 5 -1.09 26.69 -45.24
C PHE A 5 -1.77 25.74 -44.26
N VAL A 6 -2.05 24.51 -44.70
CA VAL A 6 -2.46 23.42 -43.81
C VAL A 6 -1.18 22.81 -43.25
N PHE A 7 -0.93 23.02 -41.96
CA PHE A 7 0.06 22.24 -41.21
C PHE A 7 -0.57 20.86 -40.94
N CYS A 8 -0.09 19.85 -41.65
CA CYS A 8 -0.43 18.47 -41.40
C CYS A 8 0.55 17.95 -40.33
N THR A 9 0.15 18.02 -39.07
CA THR A 9 0.89 17.38 -37.97
C THR A 9 0.71 15.87 -38.12
N LEU A 10 1.76 15.19 -38.61
CA LEU A 10 1.81 13.74 -38.63
C LEU A 10 1.92 13.27 -37.17
N LEU A 11 0.83 12.82 -36.56
CA LEU A 11 0.89 12.02 -35.33
C LEU A 11 1.56 10.69 -35.70
N VAL A 12 2.81 10.51 -35.29
CA VAL A 12 3.45 9.19 -35.34
C VAL A 12 2.83 8.38 -34.20
N LEU A 13 1.85 7.54 -34.54
CA LEU A 13 1.42 6.45 -33.68
C LEU A 13 2.62 5.51 -33.51
N ALA A 14 3.32 5.62 -32.38
CA ALA A 14 4.20 4.54 -31.95
C ALA A 14 3.35 3.27 -31.81
N PRO A 15 3.76 2.12 -32.36
CA PRO A 15 2.99 0.90 -32.19
C PRO A 15 2.97 0.53 -30.70
N LEU A 16 1.77 0.34 -30.15
CA LEU A 16 1.48 -0.16 -28.78
C LEU A 16 2.31 -1.39 -28.35
N ALA A 17 2.98 -2.06 -29.29
CA ALA A 17 3.87 -3.19 -29.03
C ALA A 17 5.15 -2.81 -28.25
N VAL A 18 5.68 -1.59 -28.40
CA VAL A 18 6.99 -1.21 -27.82
C VAL A 18 6.91 -0.99 -26.30
N GLN A 19 5.74 -0.67 -25.76
CA GLN A 19 5.59 -0.22 -24.37
C GLN A 19 5.72 -1.32 -23.31
N ALA A 20 5.55 -2.60 -23.66
CA ALA A 20 5.71 -3.70 -22.70
C ALA A 20 7.05 -4.43 -22.78
N GLU A 21 7.95 -4.03 -23.69
CA GLU A 21 9.25 -4.67 -23.81
C GLU A 21 10.23 -4.10 -22.77
N PHE A 22 10.77 -4.98 -21.94
CA PHE A 22 11.84 -4.66 -21.01
C PHE A 22 13.18 -4.54 -21.76
N GLN A 23 13.89 -3.45 -21.50
CA GLN A 23 15.21 -3.16 -22.06
C GLN A 23 16.25 -3.19 -20.95
N PHE A 24 17.45 -3.68 -21.25
CA PHE A 24 18.54 -3.71 -20.28
C PHE A 24 18.99 -2.28 -19.92
N VAL A 25 19.13 -2.01 -18.63
CA VAL A 25 19.56 -0.71 -18.09
C VAL A 25 20.97 -0.81 -17.50
N GLU A 26 21.16 -1.72 -16.55
CA GLU A 26 22.42 -1.85 -15.83
C GLU A 26 22.61 -3.22 -15.16
N ASP A 27 23.86 -3.53 -14.83
CA ASP A 27 24.24 -4.63 -13.94
C ASP A 27 24.63 -4.02 -12.60
N LEU A 28 23.89 -4.36 -11.54
CA LEU A 28 24.11 -3.82 -10.19
C LEU A 28 25.11 -4.63 -9.37
N THR A 29 25.69 -5.69 -9.96
CA THR A 29 26.68 -6.53 -9.28
C THR A 29 27.92 -5.74 -8.87
N PRO A 30 28.22 -5.63 -7.57
CA PRO A 30 29.44 -4.98 -7.11
C PRO A 30 30.65 -5.89 -7.37
N SER A 31 31.85 -5.30 -7.41
CA SER A 31 33.10 -6.05 -7.52
C SER A 31 33.24 -7.06 -6.37
N GLY A 32 33.57 -8.30 -6.70
CA GLY A 32 33.60 -9.45 -5.79
C GLY A 32 32.27 -10.20 -5.72
N GLY A 33 31.15 -9.50 -5.92
CA GLY A 33 29.81 -10.11 -5.92
C GLY A 33 29.62 -11.11 -7.05
N GLU A 34 30.33 -10.93 -8.15
CA GLU A 34 30.31 -11.82 -9.32
C GLU A 34 30.83 -13.23 -9.01
N THR A 35 31.69 -13.37 -8.00
CA THR A 35 32.23 -14.66 -7.55
C THR A 35 31.55 -15.22 -6.31
N GLU A 36 30.57 -14.48 -5.77
CA GLU A 36 29.86 -14.83 -4.54
C GLU A 36 28.34 -14.88 -4.78
N ASP A 37 27.54 -14.52 -3.78
CA ASP A 37 26.10 -14.70 -3.72
C ASP A 37 25.32 -13.37 -3.64
N PHE A 38 25.89 -12.29 -4.20
CA PHE A 38 25.18 -11.02 -4.33
C PHE A 38 23.81 -11.19 -5.03
N GLY A 39 22.80 -10.52 -4.50
CA GLY A 39 21.41 -10.63 -4.92
C GLY A 39 20.72 -11.95 -4.52
N LEU A 40 21.22 -12.73 -3.55
CA LEU A 40 20.54 -13.96 -3.07
C LEU A 40 19.15 -13.67 -2.50
N GLY A 41 19.08 -12.65 -1.65
CA GLY A 41 17.83 -12.01 -1.33
C GLY A 41 17.78 -10.63 -1.96
N ALA A 42 16.61 -10.24 -2.46
CA ALA A 42 16.37 -8.87 -2.86
C ALA A 42 14.86 -8.58 -2.84
N ALA A 43 14.51 -7.30 -2.74
CA ALA A 43 13.13 -6.83 -2.80
C ALA A 43 13.10 -5.40 -3.37
N ILE A 44 12.05 -5.07 -4.11
CA ILE A 44 11.79 -3.73 -4.63
C ILE A 44 10.43 -3.24 -4.17
N PHE A 45 10.39 -1.99 -3.70
CA PHE A 45 9.20 -1.30 -3.23
C PHE A 45 9.17 0.10 -3.84
N GLY A 46 8.35 0.31 -4.87
CA GLY A 46 8.37 1.55 -5.64
C GLY A 46 9.77 1.83 -6.20
N ASN A 47 10.38 2.94 -5.76
CA ASN A 47 11.72 3.37 -6.17
C ASN A 47 12.86 2.92 -5.22
N GLU A 48 12.55 2.08 -4.23
CA GLU A 48 13.49 1.58 -3.24
C GLU A 48 13.84 0.11 -3.52
N LEU A 49 15.12 -0.20 -3.62
CA LEU A 49 15.61 -1.55 -3.91
C LEU A 49 16.58 -1.99 -2.81
N PHE A 50 16.36 -3.20 -2.29
CA PHE A 50 17.22 -3.83 -1.29
C PHE A 50 17.83 -5.08 -1.90
N VAL A 51 19.15 -5.19 -1.92
CA VAL A 51 19.88 -6.31 -2.53
C VAL A 51 20.88 -6.86 -1.54
N ALA A 52 20.72 -8.12 -1.15
CA ALA A 52 21.56 -8.76 -0.16
C ALA A 52 22.87 -9.28 -0.75
N TRP A 53 23.92 -9.20 0.06
CA TRP A 53 25.17 -9.92 -0.10
C TRP A 53 25.43 -10.74 1.16
N PRO A 54 24.94 -12.00 1.21
CA PRO A 54 25.02 -12.78 2.44
C PRO A 54 26.40 -13.37 2.73
N HIS A 55 27.30 -13.35 1.73
CA HIS A 55 28.66 -13.90 1.78
C HIS A 55 28.71 -15.39 2.13
N GLY A 56 27.64 -16.14 1.84
CA GLY A 56 27.41 -17.53 2.23
C GLY A 56 28.28 -18.56 1.51
N PHE A 57 28.69 -18.26 0.27
CA PHE A 57 29.23 -19.26 -0.66
C PHE A 57 30.56 -18.89 -1.36
N GLY A 58 31.25 -17.82 -0.93
CA GLY A 58 32.56 -17.39 -1.48
C GLY A 58 33.75 -18.28 -1.12
N ASN A 59 34.85 -18.23 -1.90
CA ASN A 59 36.06 -19.05 -1.72
C ASN A 59 37.38 -18.26 -1.92
N PRO A 60 38.42 -18.36 -1.04
CA PRO A 60 38.45 -18.98 0.28
C PRO A 60 38.40 -17.95 1.43
N ASP A 61 37.96 -18.49 2.56
CA ASP A 61 37.88 -17.93 3.90
C ASP A 61 39.07 -17.01 4.30
N PRO A 62 38.82 -15.93 5.09
CA PRO A 62 37.53 -15.59 5.64
C PRO A 62 36.99 -14.29 5.06
N ALA A 63 35.75 -14.32 4.58
CA ALA A 63 34.85 -13.23 4.90
C ALA A 63 34.05 -13.69 6.13
N PRO A 64 34.51 -13.37 7.36
CA PRO A 64 33.71 -13.54 8.55
C PRO A 64 32.69 -12.41 8.54
N ALA A 65 31.64 -12.56 7.74
CA ALA A 65 30.59 -11.58 7.61
C ALA A 65 29.25 -12.22 7.94
N CYS A 66 28.35 -11.40 8.46
CA CYS A 66 27.03 -11.81 8.86
C CYS A 66 25.99 -11.59 7.77
N GLY A 67 26.47 -11.35 6.54
CA GLY A 67 25.71 -10.79 5.44
C GLY A 67 25.47 -9.28 5.59
N GLU A 68 25.17 -8.66 4.46
CA GLU A 68 24.74 -7.26 4.38
C GLU A 68 23.67 -7.08 3.31
N VAL A 69 22.96 -5.95 3.35
CA VAL A 69 21.95 -5.59 2.36
C VAL A 69 22.24 -4.19 1.84
N HIS A 70 22.55 -4.09 0.56
CA HIS A 70 22.69 -2.82 -0.12
C HIS A 70 21.31 -2.20 -0.37
N TYR A 71 21.09 -0.98 0.12
CA TYR A 71 19.89 -0.19 -0.09
C TYR A 71 20.12 0.86 -1.18
N TYR A 72 19.31 0.81 -2.23
CA TYR A 72 19.39 1.70 -3.38
C TYR A 72 18.10 2.51 -3.52
N LYS A 73 18.23 3.71 -4.10
CA LYS A 73 17.11 4.51 -4.59
C LYS A 73 17.23 4.76 -6.08
N LYS A 74 16.09 4.73 -6.77
CA LYS A 74 16.01 5.09 -8.19
C LYS A 74 16.17 6.59 -8.36
N GLY A 75 17.19 7.01 -9.12
CA GLY A 75 17.42 8.40 -9.50
C GLY A 75 16.57 8.81 -10.71
N ALA A 76 16.60 10.10 -11.05
CA ALA A 76 15.85 10.67 -12.17
C ALA A 76 16.22 10.07 -13.54
N ALA A 77 17.41 9.48 -13.67
CA ALA A 77 17.86 8.78 -14.87
C ALA A 77 17.30 7.35 -15.00
N GLY A 78 16.46 6.90 -14.05
CA GLY A 78 15.89 5.56 -14.03
C GLY A 78 16.83 4.47 -13.50
N ARG A 79 18.01 4.85 -12.99
CA ARG A 79 19.04 3.95 -12.46
C ARG A 79 19.03 3.92 -10.94
N PHE A 80 19.49 2.83 -10.35
CA PHE A 80 19.53 2.62 -8.90
C PHE A 80 20.88 3.01 -8.32
N GLU A 81 20.86 3.97 -7.40
CA GLU A 81 22.05 4.51 -6.74
C GLU A 81 22.11 4.04 -5.28
N LEU A 82 23.25 3.48 -4.87
CA LEU A 82 23.46 2.99 -3.51
C LEU A 82 23.36 4.14 -2.52
N GLN A 83 22.50 3.98 -1.52
CA GLN A 83 22.26 4.97 -0.47
C GLN A 83 22.95 4.57 0.83
N SER A 84 22.80 3.30 1.24
CA SER A 84 23.42 2.78 2.47
C SER A 84 23.59 1.26 2.40
N VAL A 85 24.37 0.73 3.35
CA VAL A 85 24.53 -0.73 3.55
C VAL A 85 23.92 -1.09 4.89
N LEU A 86 22.93 -1.99 4.88
CA LEU A 86 22.26 -2.47 6.08
C LEU A 86 22.95 -3.72 6.61
N GLN A 87 23.16 -3.78 7.92
CA GLN A 87 23.78 -4.89 8.62
C GLN A 87 23.03 -5.19 9.91
N ALA A 88 23.00 -6.47 10.29
CA ALA A 88 22.45 -6.91 11.56
C ALA A 88 23.18 -6.22 12.75
N PRO A 89 22.45 -5.68 13.76
CA PRO A 89 23.04 -5.03 14.94
C PRO A 89 24.00 -5.93 15.73
N ASN A 90 23.70 -7.22 15.75
CA ASN A 90 24.57 -8.27 16.26
C ASN A 90 24.45 -9.47 15.32
N CYS A 91 25.43 -10.35 15.37
CA CYS A 91 25.38 -11.55 14.54
C CYS A 91 26.30 -12.65 15.04
N THR A 92 25.99 -13.86 14.59
CA THR A 92 26.83 -15.05 14.71
C THR A 92 27.57 -15.27 13.40
N LEU A 93 28.83 -15.68 13.47
CA LEU A 93 29.59 -16.05 12.27
C LEU A 93 28.84 -17.16 11.51
N GLY A 94 28.60 -16.90 10.21
CA GLY A 94 27.80 -17.77 9.35
C GLY A 94 26.30 -17.43 9.31
N ASP A 95 25.87 -16.36 9.99
CA ASP A 95 24.59 -15.72 9.70
C ASP A 95 24.61 -15.19 8.27
N MET A 96 23.55 -15.46 7.51
CA MET A 96 23.40 -14.96 6.15
C MET A 96 22.29 -13.91 6.14
N PHE A 97 22.57 -12.72 6.70
CA PHE A 97 21.65 -11.58 6.71
C PHE A 97 21.25 -11.19 5.29
N GLY A 98 19.95 -11.09 5.04
CA GLY A 98 19.38 -10.83 3.73
C GLY A 98 19.41 -12.04 2.78
N ALA A 99 19.74 -13.26 3.21
CA ALA A 99 19.84 -14.42 2.31
C ALA A 99 18.54 -14.86 1.60
N SER A 100 17.44 -14.16 1.82
CA SER A 100 16.16 -14.44 1.17
C SER A 100 15.34 -13.16 1.01
N THR A 101 14.05 -13.27 0.69
CA THR A 101 13.18 -12.12 0.45
C THR A 101 13.13 -11.20 1.67
N MET A 102 12.88 -9.91 1.44
CA MET A 102 12.63 -8.93 2.48
C MET A 102 11.20 -8.41 2.34
N ALA A 103 10.63 -7.91 3.43
CA ALA A 103 9.28 -7.38 3.44
C ALA A 103 9.26 -5.95 3.98
N LEU A 104 8.51 -5.07 3.34
CA LEU A 104 8.34 -3.67 3.74
C LEU A 104 6.85 -3.36 3.79
N ASP A 105 6.40 -2.78 4.90
CA ASP A 105 5.06 -2.20 5.02
C ASP A 105 5.17 -0.85 5.75
N GLY A 106 4.77 0.21 5.06
CA GLY A 106 5.06 1.60 5.44
C GLY A 106 6.55 1.82 5.73
N ASP A 107 6.86 2.02 7.01
CA ASP A 107 8.21 2.27 7.50
C ASP A 107 8.85 1.06 8.19
N THR A 108 8.20 -0.11 8.21
CA THR A 108 8.69 -1.33 8.85
C THR A 108 9.31 -2.28 7.83
N LEU A 109 10.63 -2.42 7.85
CA LEU A 109 11.39 -3.34 7.00
C LEU A 109 11.80 -4.59 7.79
N VAL A 110 11.55 -5.76 7.25
CA VAL A 110 11.91 -7.05 7.84
C VAL A 110 12.95 -7.75 6.97
N ILE A 111 14.09 -8.07 7.57
CA ILE A 111 15.22 -8.73 6.90
C ILE A 111 15.52 -10.06 7.60
N PRO A 112 15.39 -11.20 6.92
CA PRO A 112 15.75 -12.49 7.50
C PRO A 112 17.27 -12.65 7.57
N ALA A 113 17.77 -13.20 8.67
CA ALA A 113 19.13 -13.72 8.80
C ALA A 113 19.06 -15.24 8.95
N PHE A 114 19.30 -15.94 7.84
CA PHE A 114 19.21 -17.39 7.80
C PHE A 114 20.60 -18.00 8.10
N SER A 115 20.71 -18.80 9.15
CA SER A 115 22.00 -19.30 9.64
C SER A 115 22.11 -20.82 9.57
N GLY A 116 23.34 -21.32 9.40
CA GLY A 116 23.64 -22.76 9.43
C GLY A 116 23.49 -23.50 8.11
N LEU A 117 23.28 -22.78 7.00
CA LEU A 117 23.29 -23.31 5.63
C LEU A 117 24.69 -23.53 5.05
N ARG A 118 25.71 -22.88 5.63
CA ARG A 118 27.07 -22.95 5.11
C ARG A 118 27.66 -24.36 5.26
N GLY A 119 28.43 -24.78 4.25
CA GLY A 119 29.12 -26.07 4.23
C GLY A 119 30.41 -26.12 5.04
N ASP A 120 30.90 -24.98 5.53
CA ASP A 120 32.12 -24.85 6.32
C ASP A 120 31.92 -25.09 7.83
N GLY A 121 30.67 -25.32 8.26
CA GLY A 121 30.31 -25.58 9.65
C GLY A 121 30.12 -24.33 10.50
N GLN A 122 30.16 -23.13 9.93
CA GLN A 122 29.79 -21.89 10.61
C GLN A 122 28.25 -21.74 10.72
N GLY A 123 27.82 -21.01 11.74
CA GLY A 123 26.41 -20.79 12.04
C GLY A 123 25.67 -22.04 12.56
N SER A 124 24.42 -21.81 12.96
CA SER A 124 23.48 -22.88 13.32
C SER A 124 22.04 -22.48 13.04
N ALA A 125 21.16 -23.45 12.83
CA ALA A 125 19.73 -23.19 12.63
C ALA A 125 19.13 -22.35 13.77
N ALA A 126 19.58 -22.59 15.01
CA ALA A 126 19.15 -21.89 16.21
C ALA A 126 19.50 -20.39 16.23
N ALA A 127 20.48 -19.98 15.41
CA ALA A 127 20.89 -18.60 15.24
C ALA A 127 20.11 -17.90 14.10
N SER A 128 19.12 -18.55 13.50
CA SER A 128 18.31 -17.89 12.47
C SER A 128 17.24 -17.00 13.12
N ARG A 129 17.05 -15.80 12.57
CA ARG A 129 16.16 -14.76 13.12
C ARG A 129 15.66 -13.82 12.03
N LEU A 130 14.63 -13.04 12.34
CA LEU A 130 14.17 -11.93 11.51
C LEU A 130 14.57 -10.62 12.20
N TRP A 131 15.16 -9.69 11.48
CA TRP A 131 15.48 -8.36 11.98
C TRP A 131 14.41 -7.37 11.53
N VAL A 132 13.95 -6.53 12.45
CA VAL A 132 12.99 -5.47 12.15
C VAL A 132 13.71 -4.13 12.19
N PHE A 133 13.58 -3.36 11.12
CA PHE A 133 14.10 -2.01 10.96
C PHE A 133 12.93 -1.05 10.78
N GLN A 134 13.08 0.15 11.32
CA GLN A 134 12.19 1.28 11.15
C GLN A 134 12.87 2.34 10.28
N ARG A 135 12.16 2.90 9.31
CA ARG A 135 12.64 4.07 8.56
C ARG A 135 12.87 5.23 9.52
N ASP A 136 14.07 5.80 9.48
CA ASP A 136 14.50 6.89 10.36
C ASP A 136 15.58 7.69 9.63
N THR A 137 15.19 8.79 9.00
CA THR A 137 16.09 9.62 8.16
C THR A 137 17.22 10.26 8.95
N ASP A 138 17.04 10.40 10.26
CA ASP A 138 18.04 10.97 11.17
C ASP A 138 18.98 9.90 11.74
N HIS A 139 18.65 8.61 11.55
CA HIS A 139 19.52 7.52 11.93
C HIS A 139 20.72 7.43 10.99
N ALA A 140 21.85 8.00 11.41
CA ALA A 140 23.10 8.02 10.65
C ALA A 140 24.30 7.62 11.53
N PRO A 141 24.45 6.34 11.94
CA PRO A 141 25.60 5.89 12.70
C PRO A 141 26.89 5.77 11.84
N GLY A 142 26.94 6.42 10.67
CA GLY A 142 27.94 6.28 9.61
C GLY A 142 27.27 5.93 8.28
N ASP A 143 27.99 5.21 7.40
CA ASP A 143 27.46 4.69 6.12
C ASP A 143 26.64 3.39 6.28
N VAL A 144 26.75 2.74 7.45
CA VAL A 144 26.01 1.50 7.79
C VAL A 144 24.68 1.85 8.43
N ASN A 145 23.61 1.16 8.03
CA ASN A 145 22.24 1.35 8.53
C ASN A 145 21.69 2.78 8.36
N ALA A 146 22.33 3.67 7.60
CA ALA A 146 21.84 5.02 7.41
C ALA A 146 20.43 5.04 6.82
N GLY A 147 19.52 5.80 7.42
CA GLY A 147 18.10 5.89 7.05
C GLY A 147 17.20 4.79 7.62
N TRP A 148 17.77 3.76 8.26
CA TRP A 148 17.05 2.57 8.74
C TRP A 148 17.55 2.16 10.12
N ARG A 149 16.76 2.43 11.15
CA ARG A 149 17.10 2.10 12.53
C ARG A 149 16.64 0.67 12.86
N PRO A 150 17.53 -0.24 13.29
CA PRO A 150 17.10 -1.54 13.81
C PRO A 150 16.32 -1.34 15.11
N VAL A 151 15.17 -1.99 15.24
CA VAL A 151 14.25 -1.82 16.38
C VAL A 151 13.89 -3.12 17.08
N ASP A 152 13.95 -4.27 16.41
CA ASP A 152 13.57 -5.56 17.00
C ASP A 152 14.29 -6.75 16.34
N GLU A 153 14.29 -7.89 17.04
CA GLU A 153 14.70 -9.20 16.51
C GLU A 153 13.68 -10.27 16.88
N LEU A 154 13.22 -11.04 15.88
CA LEU A 154 12.19 -12.07 16.05
C LEU A 154 12.78 -13.46 15.84
N SER A 155 12.35 -14.41 16.67
CA SER A 155 12.63 -15.82 16.49
C SER A 155 11.33 -16.62 16.61
N GLY A 156 11.27 -17.76 15.92
CA GLY A 156 10.15 -18.68 16.02
C GLY A 156 10.24 -19.57 17.26
N SER A 157 9.12 -19.87 17.89
CA SER A 157 8.96 -20.71 19.10
C SER A 157 9.50 -22.13 18.94
N LYS A 158 9.68 -22.59 17.70
CA LYS A 158 10.26 -23.91 17.37
C LYS A 158 11.70 -23.83 16.87
N VAL A 159 12.26 -22.64 16.65
CA VAL A 159 13.66 -22.47 16.23
C VAL A 159 14.58 -23.12 17.26
N GLY A 160 15.60 -23.82 16.77
CA GLY A 160 16.44 -24.66 17.62
C GLY A 160 17.53 -25.38 16.84
N SER A 161 18.04 -26.49 17.37
CA SER A 161 19.23 -27.17 16.83
C SER A 161 19.13 -27.58 15.36
N ASN A 162 17.92 -27.92 14.90
CA ASN A 162 17.65 -28.37 13.53
C ASN A 162 16.51 -27.59 12.85
N ARG A 163 16.02 -26.51 13.44
CA ARG A 163 14.94 -25.71 12.86
C ARG A 163 15.32 -24.24 12.87
N ALA A 164 15.05 -23.59 11.75
CA ALA A 164 15.33 -22.19 11.51
C ALA A 164 14.05 -21.44 11.14
N ILE A 165 14.10 -20.13 11.34
CA ILE A 165 13.21 -19.14 10.75
C ILE A 165 14.02 -18.30 9.76
N GLY A 166 13.39 -17.84 8.70
CA GLY A 166 14.06 -17.19 7.57
C GLY A 166 13.54 -17.78 6.27
N GLY A 167 14.10 -17.39 5.12
CA GLY A 167 13.47 -17.70 3.83
C GLY A 167 12.47 -16.60 3.45
N LYS A 168 11.34 -16.98 2.82
CA LYS A 168 10.31 -16.00 2.46
C LYS A 168 9.70 -15.33 3.69
N VAL A 169 9.54 -14.02 3.63
CA VAL A 169 8.81 -13.21 4.61
C VAL A 169 7.88 -12.25 3.89
N GLN A 170 6.67 -12.07 4.42
CA GLN A 170 5.72 -11.04 3.98
C GLN A 170 5.09 -10.38 5.20
N ILE A 171 4.79 -9.08 5.06
CA ILE A 171 4.16 -8.26 6.09
C ILE A 171 2.97 -7.52 5.46
N ARG A 172 1.85 -7.48 6.18
CA ARG A 172 0.64 -6.74 5.79
C ARG A 172 -0.06 -6.22 7.03
N GLY A 173 -0.04 -4.92 7.23
CA GLY A 173 -0.60 -4.24 8.40
C GLY A 173 -0.05 -4.84 9.69
N ASN A 174 -0.93 -5.52 10.43
CA ASN A 174 -0.60 -6.12 11.73
C ASN A 174 -0.26 -7.62 11.66
N LEU A 175 -0.09 -8.20 10.47
CA LEU A 175 0.23 -9.61 10.27
C LEU A 175 1.54 -9.77 9.50
N MET A 176 2.40 -10.65 9.99
CA MET A 176 3.63 -11.06 9.31
C MET A 176 3.68 -12.58 9.20
N ALA A 177 4.07 -13.07 8.03
CA ALA A 177 4.28 -14.49 7.75
C ALA A 177 5.75 -14.73 7.39
N ALA A 178 6.37 -15.73 7.99
CA ALA A 178 7.78 -16.09 7.73
C ALA A 178 7.96 -17.60 7.60
N GLN A 179 8.78 -18.05 6.66
CA GLN A 179 9.03 -19.47 6.46
C GLN A 179 9.73 -20.11 7.68
N SER A 180 9.33 -21.35 7.94
CA SER A 180 9.99 -22.27 8.87
C SER A 180 10.74 -23.33 8.07
N HIS A 181 11.97 -23.63 8.47
CA HIS A 181 12.78 -24.65 7.82
C HIS A 181 13.31 -25.68 8.82
N VAL A 182 13.29 -26.95 8.44
CA VAL A 182 14.08 -27.99 9.09
C VAL A 182 15.38 -28.21 8.32
N MET A 183 16.48 -28.27 9.06
CA MET A 183 17.80 -28.61 8.53
C MET A 183 17.95 -30.12 8.50
N GLU A 184 18.15 -30.64 7.31
CA GLU A 184 18.41 -32.06 7.06
C GLU A 184 19.85 -32.24 6.58
N SER A 185 20.44 -33.39 6.89
CA SER A 185 21.77 -33.73 6.37
C SER A 185 21.73 -35.01 5.55
N VAL A 186 22.18 -34.89 4.31
CA VAL A 186 22.27 -36.00 3.36
C VAL A 186 23.69 -36.05 2.81
N PHE A 187 24.38 -37.17 3.04
CA PHE A 187 25.80 -37.36 2.65
C PHE A 187 26.76 -36.27 3.15
N GLY A 188 26.46 -35.65 4.30
CA GLY A 188 27.27 -34.58 4.90
C GLY A 188 26.95 -33.17 4.38
N PHE A 189 26.11 -33.04 3.35
CA PHE A 189 25.57 -31.75 2.92
C PHE A 189 24.35 -31.40 3.78
N ARG A 190 24.24 -30.14 4.19
CA ARG A 190 23.08 -29.60 4.90
C ARG A 190 22.12 -28.96 3.91
N PHE A 191 20.83 -29.24 4.06
CA PHE A 191 19.77 -28.66 3.25
C PHE A 191 18.67 -28.14 4.15
N ALA A 192 18.13 -26.98 3.79
CA ALA A 192 16.90 -26.48 4.39
C ALA A 192 15.69 -26.99 3.61
N ARG A 193 14.75 -27.59 4.33
CA ARG A 193 13.43 -27.94 3.81
C ARG A 193 12.40 -27.08 4.52
N ALA A 194 11.61 -26.32 3.75
CA ALA A 194 10.45 -25.63 4.31
C ALA A 194 9.48 -26.65 4.92
N ASP A 195 8.95 -26.36 6.10
CA ASP A 195 8.02 -27.27 6.78
C ASP A 195 6.95 -26.55 7.60
N GLY A 196 6.79 -25.25 7.39
CA GLY A 196 5.83 -24.44 8.11
C GLY A 196 5.94 -22.95 7.81
N ILE A 197 5.00 -22.20 8.38
CA ILE A 197 4.97 -20.74 8.35
C ILE A 197 4.76 -20.26 9.78
N TYR A 198 5.65 -19.42 10.28
CA TYR A 198 5.43 -18.66 11.51
C TYR A 198 4.58 -17.43 11.20
N LEU A 199 3.57 -17.18 12.03
CA LEU A 199 2.68 -16.02 11.92
C LEU A 199 2.85 -15.16 13.18
N PHE A 200 3.22 -13.91 12.94
CA PHE A 200 3.39 -12.89 13.97
C PHE A 200 2.30 -11.84 13.84
N LYS A 201 1.87 -11.32 14.98
CA LYS A 201 0.95 -10.19 15.06
C LYS A 201 1.65 -8.99 15.68
N ARG A 202 1.26 -7.79 15.25
CA ARG A 202 1.72 -6.55 15.86
C ARG A 202 0.99 -6.28 17.17
N GLU A 203 1.74 -6.09 18.25
CA GLU A 203 1.25 -5.71 19.57
C GLU A 203 1.98 -4.43 20.01
N GLY A 204 1.35 -3.27 19.75
CA GLY A 204 1.99 -1.96 19.89
C GLY A 204 3.12 -1.78 18.87
N ASP A 205 4.33 -1.53 19.36
CA ASP A 205 5.54 -1.37 18.52
C ASP A 205 6.32 -2.69 18.34
N SER A 206 5.81 -3.81 18.86
CA SER A 206 6.49 -5.11 18.85
C SER A 206 5.72 -6.16 18.05
N TRP A 207 6.40 -7.23 17.66
CA TRP A 207 5.81 -8.38 16.97
C TRP A 207 5.87 -9.64 17.82
N THR A 208 4.73 -10.32 17.97
CA THR A 208 4.61 -11.55 18.77
C THR A 208 4.15 -12.70 17.89
N GLU A 209 4.85 -13.85 17.91
CA GLU A 209 4.36 -15.07 17.27
C GLU A 209 3.07 -15.54 17.95
N PHE A 210 2.00 -15.73 17.19
CA PHE A 210 0.75 -16.32 17.71
C PHE A 210 0.45 -17.69 17.11
N ARG A 211 1.11 -18.08 16.01
CA ARG A 211 0.88 -19.37 15.36
C ARG A 211 2.10 -19.87 14.57
N HIS A 212 2.34 -21.17 14.61
CA HIS A 212 3.20 -21.90 13.67
C HIS A 212 2.30 -22.84 12.86
N LEU A 213 2.05 -22.50 11.60
CA LEU A 213 1.18 -23.26 10.70
C LEU A 213 1.99 -24.34 9.99
N THR A 214 1.50 -25.59 10.03
CA THR A 214 2.17 -26.77 9.45
C THR A 214 1.15 -27.75 8.89
N GLU A 215 1.51 -28.51 7.87
CA GLU A 215 0.70 -29.59 7.30
C GLU A 215 1.53 -30.88 7.16
N PRO A 216 0.91 -32.08 7.16
CA PRO A 216 1.61 -33.36 6.98
C PRO A 216 1.93 -33.62 5.50
N THR A 217 2.59 -32.65 4.85
CA THR A 217 3.05 -32.70 3.46
C THR A 217 4.46 -32.12 3.38
N ASP A 218 5.26 -32.61 2.44
CA ASP A 218 6.60 -32.06 2.24
C ASP A 218 6.55 -30.64 1.69
N PHE A 219 7.59 -29.86 2.02
CA PHE A 219 7.80 -28.48 1.58
C PHE A 219 6.60 -27.54 1.77
N PHE A 220 5.74 -27.79 2.76
CA PHE A 220 4.67 -26.84 3.11
C PHE A 220 5.27 -25.49 3.48
N GLY A 221 4.84 -24.43 2.80
CA GLY A 221 5.39 -23.09 2.99
C GLY A 221 6.66 -22.83 2.16
N PHE A 222 6.97 -23.66 1.16
CA PHE A 222 8.11 -23.40 0.25
C PHE A 222 7.99 -22.06 -0.47
N ASP A 223 6.76 -21.72 -0.82
CA ASP A 223 6.37 -20.38 -1.22
C ASP A 223 4.99 -20.08 -0.62
N PHE A 224 4.66 -18.81 -0.41
CA PHE A 224 3.34 -18.39 0.05
C PHE A 224 3.01 -16.96 -0.35
N GLU A 225 1.73 -16.65 -0.53
CA GLU A 225 1.23 -15.30 -0.76
C GLU A 225 0.19 -14.92 0.29
N LEU A 226 0.41 -13.77 0.93
CA LEU A 226 -0.46 -13.17 1.94
C LEU A 226 -1.27 -12.05 1.30
N THR A 227 -2.54 -12.33 1.02
CA THR A 227 -3.51 -11.38 0.44
C THR A 227 -4.22 -10.60 1.56
N SER A 228 -5.36 -9.95 1.31
CA SER A 228 -6.10 -9.23 2.37
C SER A 228 -6.84 -10.17 3.29
N ASP A 229 -7.28 -11.31 2.75
CA ASP A 229 -8.20 -12.24 3.39
C ASP A 229 -7.76 -13.71 3.28
N GLN A 230 -6.75 -14.02 2.46
CA GLN A 230 -6.22 -15.38 2.27
C GLN A 230 -4.71 -15.51 2.41
N LEU A 231 -4.28 -16.62 3.00
CA LEU A 231 -2.90 -17.11 2.95
C LEU A 231 -2.87 -18.30 1.98
N ILE A 232 -2.18 -18.15 0.86
CA ILE A 232 -2.06 -19.18 -0.19
C ILE A 232 -0.67 -19.79 -0.08
N VAL A 233 -0.59 -21.11 0.11
CA VAL A 233 0.65 -21.80 0.51
C VAL A 233 1.02 -22.90 -0.48
N GLY A 234 2.21 -22.82 -1.03
CA GLY A 234 2.80 -23.85 -1.89
C GLY A 234 3.33 -25.01 -1.07
N ALA A 235 3.04 -26.22 -1.53
CA ALA A 235 3.53 -27.47 -0.94
C ALA A 235 3.96 -28.45 -2.05
N PRO A 236 5.09 -28.18 -2.72
CA PRO A 236 5.67 -29.11 -3.69
C PRO A 236 6.13 -30.40 -2.97
N GLU A 237 6.11 -31.55 -3.64
CA GLU A 237 6.48 -32.82 -2.98
C GLU A 237 8.00 -33.06 -2.94
N ALA A 238 8.78 -32.32 -3.75
CA ALA A 238 10.24 -32.32 -3.67
C ALA A 238 10.83 -31.02 -4.22
N GLN A 239 12.11 -30.75 -3.98
CA GLN A 239 12.81 -29.65 -4.68
C GLN A 239 13.03 -29.96 -6.17
N THR A 240 13.03 -31.23 -6.59
CA THR A 240 13.43 -31.60 -7.96
C THR A 240 12.75 -32.86 -8.53
N PHE A 241 12.62 -33.95 -7.75
CA PHE A 241 11.96 -35.19 -8.16
C PHE A 241 10.72 -35.45 -7.28
N GLY A 242 9.60 -34.81 -7.59
CA GLY A 242 8.42 -34.80 -6.71
C GLY A 242 7.25 -35.65 -7.22
N GLY A 243 6.34 -35.97 -6.31
CA GLY A 243 4.94 -36.33 -6.62
C GLY A 243 4.15 -35.14 -7.18
N ALA A 244 2.81 -35.14 -7.08
CA ALA A 244 1.98 -34.12 -7.73
C ALA A 244 2.17 -32.68 -7.20
N GLY A 245 2.58 -32.50 -5.94
CA GLY A 245 2.53 -31.19 -5.26
C GLY A 245 1.10 -30.71 -5.05
N LYS A 246 0.92 -29.61 -4.31
CA LYS A 246 -0.38 -28.96 -4.09
C LYS A 246 -0.20 -27.51 -3.64
N VAL A 247 -1.30 -26.75 -3.69
CA VAL A 247 -1.39 -25.42 -3.06
C VAL A 247 -2.55 -25.46 -2.07
N LEU A 248 -2.35 -24.93 -0.87
CA LEU A 248 -3.38 -24.85 0.16
C LEU A 248 -3.79 -23.39 0.36
N VAL A 249 -5.09 -23.12 0.32
CA VAL A 249 -5.66 -21.78 0.48
C VAL A 249 -6.33 -21.72 1.84
N TYR A 250 -5.88 -20.83 2.72
CA TYR A 250 -6.49 -20.57 4.01
C TYR A 250 -7.21 -19.24 3.96
N ASP A 251 -8.48 -19.20 4.32
CA ASP A 251 -9.12 -17.95 4.71
C ASP A 251 -8.60 -17.54 6.09
N TYR A 252 -8.44 -16.24 6.31
CA TYR A 252 -8.13 -15.73 7.63
C TYR A 252 -8.88 -14.44 8.00
N SER A 253 -9.15 -14.31 9.30
CA SER A 253 -9.67 -13.08 9.91
C SER A 253 -9.03 -12.92 11.29
N GLY A 254 -8.17 -11.91 11.42
CA GLY A 254 -7.29 -11.77 12.58
C GLY A 254 -6.40 -13.01 12.76
N GLU A 255 -6.51 -13.67 13.92
CA GLU A 255 -5.70 -14.85 14.27
C GLU A 255 -6.31 -16.18 13.82
N ASN A 256 -7.50 -16.16 13.22
CA ASN A 256 -8.23 -17.36 12.81
C ASN A 256 -7.87 -17.72 11.36
N PHE A 257 -7.18 -18.84 11.17
CA PHE A 257 -6.85 -19.42 9.86
C PHE A 257 -7.61 -20.73 9.68
N SER A 258 -8.35 -20.86 8.59
CA SER A 258 -9.08 -22.08 8.24
C SER A 258 -8.79 -22.49 6.79
N LEU A 259 -8.43 -23.77 6.60
CA LEU A 259 -8.22 -24.32 5.26
C LEU A 259 -9.53 -24.25 4.48
N ARG A 260 -9.52 -23.46 3.41
CA ARG A 260 -10.64 -23.26 2.51
C ARG A 260 -10.59 -24.25 1.35
N GLN A 261 -9.44 -24.33 0.68
CA GLN A 261 -9.29 -25.06 -0.57
C GLN A 261 -7.93 -25.73 -0.68
N THR A 262 -7.85 -26.82 -1.44
CA THR A 262 -6.59 -27.40 -1.90
C THR A 262 -6.59 -27.47 -3.43
N LEU A 263 -5.66 -26.77 -4.06
CA LEU A 263 -5.48 -26.78 -5.52
C LEU A 263 -4.52 -27.89 -5.92
N THR A 264 -4.87 -28.58 -7.01
CA THR A 264 -4.07 -29.63 -7.63
C THR A 264 -4.11 -29.47 -9.14
N ALA A 265 -3.08 -29.96 -9.85
CA ALA A 265 -2.90 -29.73 -11.29
C ALA A 265 -2.96 -31.02 -12.14
N GLY A 266 -3.69 -32.04 -11.69
CA GLY A 266 -3.82 -33.30 -12.42
C GLY A 266 -2.51 -34.14 -12.40
N PRO A 267 -2.05 -34.74 -13.52
CA PRO A 267 -0.90 -35.66 -13.55
C PRO A 267 0.46 -34.95 -13.45
N GLU A 268 0.47 -33.63 -13.50
CA GLU A 268 1.69 -32.82 -13.49
C GLU A 268 2.29 -32.81 -12.10
N ARG A 269 3.61 -32.89 -12.05
CA ARG A 269 4.33 -33.12 -10.80
C ARG A 269 4.79 -31.80 -10.21
N ASN A 270 4.83 -31.75 -8.89
CA ASN A 270 5.47 -30.73 -8.06
C ASN A 270 4.86 -29.31 -8.16
N LEU A 271 3.53 -29.21 -8.22
CA LEU A 271 2.80 -27.95 -8.11
C LEU A 271 3.11 -27.24 -6.78
N GLY A 272 3.19 -25.89 -6.82
CA GLY A 272 3.40 -25.05 -5.64
C GLY A 272 4.84 -24.60 -5.46
N TYR A 273 5.67 -24.68 -6.52
CA TYR A 273 7.09 -24.32 -6.46
C TYR A 273 7.30 -22.80 -6.36
N PHE A 274 6.51 -22.02 -7.10
CA PHE A 274 6.34 -20.60 -6.85
C PHE A 274 4.84 -20.27 -6.87
N LEU A 275 4.49 -19.15 -6.25
CA LEU A 275 3.18 -18.53 -6.23
C LEU A 275 3.33 -17.04 -6.51
N THR A 276 2.40 -16.47 -7.27
CA THR A 276 2.24 -15.02 -7.40
C THR A 276 0.77 -14.72 -7.63
N VAL A 277 0.27 -13.66 -6.98
CA VAL A 277 -1.14 -13.26 -7.00
C VAL A 277 -1.25 -11.81 -7.45
N ASP A 278 -2.21 -11.52 -8.33
CA ASP A 278 -2.62 -10.18 -8.76
C ASP A 278 -4.16 -10.10 -8.77
N GLY A 279 -4.73 -9.51 -7.72
CA GLY A 279 -6.17 -9.51 -7.46
C GLY A 279 -6.75 -10.93 -7.50
N ASP A 280 -7.65 -11.16 -8.45
CA ASP A 280 -8.31 -12.45 -8.66
C ASP A 280 -7.53 -13.42 -9.55
N HIS A 281 -6.24 -13.18 -9.83
CA HIS A 281 -5.41 -14.07 -10.66
C HIS A 281 -4.28 -14.67 -9.84
N LEU A 282 -4.08 -15.98 -9.95
CA LEU A 282 -3.01 -16.72 -9.30
C LEU A 282 -2.23 -17.50 -10.36
N ALA A 283 -0.90 -17.37 -10.34
CA ALA A 283 0.00 -18.20 -11.13
C ALA A 283 0.84 -19.10 -10.22
N VAL A 284 0.94 -20.37 -10.58
CA VAL A 284 1.59 -21.41 -9.79
C VAL A 284 2.60 -22.19 -10.63
N GLY A 285 3.85 -22.26 -10.16
CA GLY A 285 4.90 -23.06 -10.78
C GLY A 285 4.79 -24.54 -10.49
N ALA A 286 5.08 -25.36 -11.50
CA ALA A 286 5.21 -26.80 -11.40
C ALA A 286 6.45 -27.28 -12.19
N ILE A 287 7.54 -27.57 -11.48
CA ILE A 287 8.80 -27.97 -12.09
C ILE A 287 9.26 -29.35 -11.61
N ASN A 288 9.85 -30.12 -12.53
CA ASN A 288 10.56 -31.37 -12.21
C ASN A 288 11.81 -31.49 -13.07
N LEU A 289 12.81 -32.15 -12.52
CA LEU A 289 13.95 -32.61 -13.31
C LEU A 289 13.50 -33.55 -14.43
N ALA A 290 14.23 -33.49 -15.53
CA ALA A 290 13.96 -34.16 -16.80
C ALA A 290 12.62 -33.78 -17.45
N GLN A 291 12.04 -32.63 -17.09
CA GLN A 291 10.85 -32.09 -17.74
C GLN A 291 11.04 -30.60 -18.07
N ALA A 292 10.24 -30.09 -19.00
CA ALA A 292 10.29 -28.68 -19.40
C ALA A 292 9.76 -27.72 -18.32
N GLY A 293 8.92 -28.19 -17.38
CA GLY A 293 8.19 -27.34 -16.44
C GLY A 293 6.90 -26.74 -17.03
N ALA A 294 6.06 -26.17 -16.18
CA ALA A 294 4.82 -25.49 -16.53
C ALA A 294 4.41 -24.45 -15.47
N VAL A 295 3.56 -23.51 -15.86
CA VAL A 295 2.87 -22.59 -14.96
C VAL A 295 1.36 -22.81 -15.10
N PHE A 296 0.66 -22.95 -13.98
CA PHE A 296 -0.79 -23.08 -13.91
C PHE A 296 -1.42 -21.77 -13.50
N LEU A 297 -2.52 -21.41 -14.15
CA LEU A 297 -3.26 -20.19 -13.89
C LEU A 297 -4.58 -20.54 -13.23
N PHE A 298 -4.94 -19.78 -12.20
CA PHE A 298 -6.20 -19.87 -11.51
C PHE A 298 -6.85 -18.49 -11.42
N GLU A 299 -8.17 -18.46 -11.44
CA GLU A 299 -9.00 -17.26 -11.26
C GLU A 299 -9.87 -17.41 -10.01
N ARG A 300 -9.93 -16.38 -9.19
CA ARG A 300 -10.78 -16.35 -7.99
C ARG A 300 -12.21 -16.00 -8.40
N ASP A 301 -13.16 -16.82 -7.96
CA ASP A 301 -14.58 -16.53 -8.15
C ASP A 301 -15.13 -15.59 -7.07
N ALA A 302 -16.34 -15.06 -7.27
CA ALA A 302 -17.00 -14.17 -6.33
C ALA A 302 -17.30 -14.82 -4.95
N GLY A 303 -17.22 -16.15 -4.85
CA GLY A 303 -17.31 -16.86 -3.58
C GLY A 303 -15.99 -16.83 -2.80
N GLY A 304 -14.87 -16.57 -3.47
CA GLY A 304 -13.52 -16.57 -2.94
C GLY A 304 -12.72 -17.85 -3.22
N ASP A 305 -13.27 -18.79 -4.02
CA ASP A 305 -12.58 -20.02 -4.42
C ASP A 305 -11.77 -19.82 -5.70
N TRP A 306 -10.63 -20.51 -5.82
CA TRP A 306 -9.78 -20.46 -7.00
C TRP A 306 -10.14 -21.56 -7.99
N GLN A 307 -10.48 -21.18 -9.22
CA GLN A 307 -10.83 -22.07 -10.32
C GLN A 307 -9.68 -22.17 -11.33
N ALA A 308 -9.43 -23.35 -11.90
CA ALA A 308 -8.41 -23.50 -12.93
C ALA A 308 -8.77 -22.70 -14.19
N ALA A 309 -7.92 -21.76 -14.58
CA ALA A 309 -8.14 -20.83 -15.68
C ALA A 309 -7.25 -21.12 -16.90
N GLY A 310 -6.08 -21.74 -16.70
CA GLY A 310 -5.19 -22.01 -17.81
C GLY A 310 -3.87 -22.67 -17.44
N ARG A 311 -3.05 -22.87 -18.46
CA ARG A 311 -1.71 -23.45 -18.33
C ARG A 311 -0.78 -22.87 -19.38
N LEU A 312 0.42 -22.49 -18.95
CA LEU A 312 1.51 -22.03 -19.78
C LEU A 312 2.64 -23.05 -19.79
N THR A 313 3.24 -23.24 -20.97
CA THR A 313 4.42 -24.06 -21.20
C THR A 313 5.40 -23.27 -22.06
N PRO A 314 6.72 -23.55 -21.96
CA PRO A 314 7.68 -22.85 -22.79
C PRO A 314 7.44 -23.16 -24.28
N PRO A 315 7.75 -22.23 -25.22
CA PRO A 315 7.55 -22.43 -26.66
C PRO A 315 8.27 -23.66 -27.22
N ILE A 316 9.45 -23.95 -26.68
CA ILE A 316 10.21 -25.17 -26.92
C ILE A 316 10.23 -25.93 -25.59
N ARG A 317 9.75 -27.17 -25.58
CA ARG A 317 9.75 -28.03 -24.39
C ARG A 317 10.97 -28.94 -24.41
N ALA A 318 12.11 -28.45 -23.96
CA ALA A 318 13.28 -29.30 -23.77
C ALA A 318 13.35 -29.83 -22.34
N ASP A 319 13.97 -31.01 -22.19
CA ASP A 319 14.12 -31.62 -20.87
C ASP A 319 15.03 -30.78 -19.98
N ASN A 320 14.59 -30.55 -18.75
CA ASN A 320 15.25 -29.70 -17.76
C ASN A 320 15.20 -28.20 -18.03
N ASP A 321 14.32 -27.68 -18.89
CA ASP A 321 14.17 -26.22 -19.03
C ASP A 321 13.76 -25.54 -17.71
N LEU A 322 13.05 -26.27 -16.83
CA LEU A 322 12.54 -25.80 -15.54
C LEU A 322 11.75 -24.49 -15.67
N PHE A 323 10.96 -24.36 -16.75
CA PHE A 323 10.05 -23.24 -16.94
C PHE A 323 9.05 -23.16 -15.80
N GLY A 324 8.95 -21.99 -15.18
CA GLY A 324 8.16 -21.80 -13.97
C GLY A 324 8.92 -22.15 -12.69
N VAL A 325 10.25 -21.99 -12.68
CA VAL A 325 11.05 -21.99 -11.45
C VAL A 325 10.78 -20.75 -10.59
N SER A 326 10.47 -19.64 -11.25
CA SER A 326 10.14 -18.35 -10.66
C SER A 326 9.07 -17.69 -11.53
N GLY A 327 8.26 -16.84 -10.93
CA GLY A 327 7.29 -16.05 -11.65
C GLY A 327 6.78 -14.88 -10.84
N ARG A 328 6.34 -13.82 -11.51
CA ARG A 328 5.81 -12.61 -10.88
C ARG A 328 4.83 -11.90 -11.80
N PHE A 329 3.69 -11.47 -11.27
CA PHE A 329 2.82 -10.52 -11.95
C PHE A 329 3.40 -9.10 -11.95
N ALA A 330 3.19 -8.37 -13.03
CA ALA A 330 3.56 -6.98 -13.22
C ALA A 330 2.48 -6.32 -14.10
N ASP A 331 1.43 -5.80 -13.46
CA ASP A 331 0.20 -5.34 -14.11
C ASP A 331 -0.43 -6.44 -14.98
N GLU A 332 -0.72 -6.14 -16.24
CA GLU A 332 -1.14 -7.09 -17.28
C GLU A 332 -0.09 -8.17 -17.64
N LEU A 333 1.13 -8.11 -17.12
CA LEU A 333 2.19 -9.06 -17.46
C LEU A 333 2.33 -10.18 -16.43
N LEU A 334 2.65 -11.38 -16.93
CA LEU A 334 3.22 -12.47 -16.13
C LEU A 334 4.62 -12.76 -16.64
N ILE A 335 5.60 -12.56 -15.77
CA ILE A 335 7.02 -12.76 -16.05
C ILE A 335 7.42 -14.11 -15.46
N ILE A 336 8.02 -14.99 -16.25
CA ILE A 336 8.31 -16.39 -15.88
C ILE A 336 9.77 -16.72 -16.16
N GLY A 337 10.48 -17.24 -15.16
CA GLY A 337 11.85 -17.71 -15.30
C GLY A 337 11.96 -19.17 -15.72
N ALA A 338 13.04 -19.50 -16.43
CA ALA A 338 13.44 -20.86 -16.77
C ALA A 338 14.96 -21.00 -16.67
N GLU A 339 15.45 -21.99 -15.94
CA GLU A 339 16.88 -22.14 -15.65
C GLU A 339 17.70 -22.76 -16.79
N ASN A 340 17.05 -23.45 -17.74
CA ASN A 340 17.69 -24.25 -18.79
C ASN A 340 18.73 -25.26 -18.26
N GLY A 341 18.34 -26.53 -18.19
CA GLY A 341 19.05 -27.56 -17.45
C GLY A 341 20.05 -28.39 -18.25
N LEU A 342 20.63 -27.87 -19.34
CA LEU A 342 21.74 -28.50 -20.07
C LEU A 342 23.08 -28.55 -19.28
N ARG A 343 23.02 -28.39 -17.94
CA ARG A 343 24.12 -28.32 -16.95
C ARG A 343 25.22 -29.38 -17.07
N GLN A 344 25.03 -30.43 -17.86
CA GLN A 344 25.94 -31.57 -17.97
C GLN A 344 26.59 -31.77 -19.35
N SER A 345 26.14 -31.08 -20.40
CA SER A 345 26.63 -31.33 -21.78
C SER A 345 27.07 -30.09 -22.56
N GLY A 346 26.89 -28.88 -22.02
CA GLY A 346 27.36 -27.62 -22.61
C GLY A 346 26.96 -26.40 -21.77
N PRO A 347 27.44 -25.18 -22.12
CA PRO A 347 26.98 -23.95 -21.49
C PRO A 347 25.45 -23.84 -21.65
N SER A 348 24.77 -23.44 -20.58
CA SER A 348 23.32 -23.35 -20.52
C SER A 348 22.98 -22.03 -19.86
N ALA A 349 22.39 -21.12 -20.63
CA ALA A 349 21.90 -19.85 -20.14
C ALA A 349 20.39 -19.99 -19.93
N GLY A 350 19.93 -19.62 -18.74
CA GLY A 350 18.51 -19.50 -18.45
C GLY A 350 17.84 -18.39 -19.26
N LYS A 351 16.52 -18.30 -19.16
CA LYS A 351 15.67 -17.35 -19.90
C LYS A 351 14.58 -16.79 -19.01
N VAL A 352 14.08 -15.62 -19.39
CA VAL A 352 12.84 -15.06 -18.84
C VAL A 352 11.84 -14.88 -19.98
N PHE A 353 10.61 -15.32 -19.75
CA PHE A 353 9.49 -15.24 -20.69
C PHE A 353 8.47 -14.25 -20.15
N ILE A 354 8.04 -13.29 -20.97
CA ILE A 354 7.09 -12.26 -20.58
C ILE A 354 5.81 -12.47 -21.38
N TYR A 355 4.74 -12.82 -20.66
CA TYR A 355 3.41 -12.99 -21.21
C TYR A 355 2.56 -11.78 -20.89
N ARG A 356 1.77 -11.30 -21.84
CA ARG A 356 0.73 -10.29 -21.63
C ARG A 356 -0.64 -10.95 -21.53
N ARG A 357 -1.38 -10.61 -20.49
CA ARG A 357 -2.79 -10.93 -20.29
C ARG A 357 -3.66 -9.94 -21.07
N SER A 358 -4.50 -10.44 -21.97
CA SER A 358 -5.46 -9.62 -22.71
C SER A 358 -6.73 -10.42 -22.97
N ALA A 359 -7.88 -9.90 -22.55
CA ALA A 359 -9.19 -10.56 -22.69
C ALA A 359 -9.22 -12.02 -22.16
N GLY A 360 -8.52 -12.30 -21.06
CA GLY A 360 -8.43 -13.63 -20.45
C GLY A 360 -7.41 -14.58 -21.10
N GLU A 361 -6.70 -14.15 -22.15
CA GLU A 361 -5.64 -14.94 -22.80
C GLU A 361 -4.24 -14.43 -22.46
N MET A 362 -3.29 -15.36 -22.34
CA MET A 362 -1.87 -15.06 -22.11
C MET A 362 -1.09 -15.21 -23.40
N THR A 363 -0.48 -14.12 -23.88
CA THR A 363 0.32 -14.10 -25.12
C THR A 363 1.78 -13.83 -24.78
N LEU A 364 2.71 -14.69 -25.23
CA LEU A 364 4.14 -14.43 -25.10
C LEU A 364 4.51 -13.21 -25.97
N ILE A 365 5.05 -12.15 -25.36
CA ILE A 365 5.44 -10.92 -26.05
C ILE A 365 6.95 -10.71 -26.09
N GLN A 366 7.72 -11.30 -25.16
CA GLN A 366 9.17 -11.12 -25.11
C GLN A 366 9.87 -12.32 -24.45
N GLU A 367 11.08 -12.61 -24.92
CA GLU A 367 12.06 -13.47 -24.23
C GLU A 367 13.29 -12.64 -23.88
N LEU A 368 13.75 -12.70 -22.64
CA LEU A 368 15.01 -12.10 -22.20
C LEU A 368 16.06 -13.19 -21.99
N ILE A 369 17.30 -12.82 -22.29
CA ILE A 369 18.53 -13.58 -22.03
C ILE A 369 19.49 -12.70 -21.23
N ALA A 370 20.49 -13.32 -20.60
CA ALA A 370 21.54 -12.60 -19.90
C ALA A 370 22.22 -11.57 -20.85
N PRO A 371 22.33 -10.28 -20.44
CA PRO A 371 22.96 -9.24 -21.25
C PRO A 371 24.44 -9.51 -21.52
N VAL A 372 25.11 -10.19 -20.59
CA VAL A 372 26.48 -10.65 -20.71
C VAL A 372 26.47 -12.15 -20.95
N ALA A 373 26.98 -12.59 -22.10
CA ALA A 373 27.14 -14.00 -22.38
C ALA A 373 28.20 -14.59 -21.45
N SER A 374 27.89 -15.68 -20.75
CA SER A 374 28.88 -16.46 -20.02
C SER A 374 29.18 -17.76 -20.77
N ASP A 375 30.47 -18.15 -20.80
CA ASP A 375 30.92 -19.44 -21.33
C ASP A 375 30.60 -20.61 -20.37
N ALA A 376 29.83 -20.34 -19.31
CA ALA A 376 29.53 -21.25 -18.22
C ALA A 376 28.02 -21.27 -17.92
N SER A 377 27.54 -22.19 -17.07
CA SER A 377 26.11 -22.32 -16.78
C SER A 377 25.67 -21.28 -15.76
N ASP A 378 25.22 -20.10 -16.21
CA ASP A 378 24.50 -19.15 -15.37
C ASP A 378 22.99 -19.42 -15.35
N VAL A 379 22.38 -19.19 -14.18
CA VAL A 379 20.95 -19.48 -13.96
C VAL A 379 20.12 -18.21 -14.12
N PHE A 380 20.24 -17.54 -15.29
CA PHE A 380 19.45 -16.35 -15.60
C PHE A 380 17.94 -16.65 -15.51
N GLY A 381 17.21 -15.88 -14.72
CA GLY A 381 15.78 -16.10 -14.50
C GLY A 381 15.45 -17.03 -13.32
N GLY A 382 16.46 -17.51 -12.57
CA GLY A 382 16.22 -18.30 -11.35
C GLY A 382 15.51 -17.50 -10.23
N SER A 383 15.63 -16.17 -10.24
CA SER A 383 14.90 -15.28 -9.33
C SER A 383 14.53 -13.98 -10.04
N LEU A 384 13.32 -13.48 -9.75
CA LEU A 384 12.69 -12.33 -10.42
C LEU A 384 12.07 -11.37 -9.40
N LEU A 385 12.30 -10.08 -9.60
CA LEU A 385 11.68 -9.00 -8.83
C LEU A 385 11.15 -7.94 -9.78
N SER A 386 9.98 -7.39 -9.48
CA SER A 386 9.39 -6.32 -10.30
C SER A 386 8.44 -5.46 -9.47
N ASN A 387 8.40 -4.18 -9.82
CA ASN A 387 7.44 -3.18 -9.36
C ASN A 387 6.49 -2.75 -10.51
N GLY A 388 6.37 -3.56 -11.57
CA GLY A 388 5.64 -3.19 -12.79
C GLY A 388 6.58 -2.70 -13.89
N THR A 389 7.32 -1.61 -13.68
CA THR A 389 8.14 -0.97 -14.73
C THR A 389 9.61 -1.37 -14.71
N ASP A 390 10.14 -1.72 -13.55
CA ASP A 390 11.46 -2.30 -13.34
C ASP A 390 11.35 -3.81 -13.17
N LEU A 391 12.28 -4.53 -13.78
CA LEU A 391 12.46 -5.97 -13.65
C LEU A 391 13.91 -6.25 -13.30
N PHE A 392 14.13 -6.92 -12.17
CA PHE A 392 15.45 -7.44 -11.81
C PHE A 392 15.48 -8.93 -12.05
N VAL A 393 16.50 -9.35 -12.78
CA VAL A 393 16.74 -10.75 -13.09
C VAL A 393 18.07 -11.16 -12.49
N LYS A 394 18.01 -12.15 -11.60
CA LYS A 394 19.22 -12.77 -11.09
C LYS A 394 19.75 -13.81 -12.06
N ALA A 395 21.06 -13.81 -12.27
CA ALA A 395 21.81 -14.95 -12.77
C ALA A 395 22.71 -15.47 -11.65
N LEU A 396 22.56 -16.73 -11.25
CA LEU A 396 23.43 -17.35 -10.24
C LEU A 396 24.55 -18.14 -10.92
N GLY A 397 25.78 -17.96 -10.44
CA GLY A 397 26.89 -18.82 -10.82
C GLY A 397 26.69 -20.23 -10.28
N THR A 398 26.94 -21.26 -11.10
CA THR A 398 26.90 -22.65 -10.64
C THR A 398 28.29 -23.15 -10.20
N PRO A 399 28.38 -24.19 -9.36
CA PRO A 399 29.66 -24.82 -9.02
C PRO A 399 30.42 -25.39 -10.24
N ALA A 400 29.75 -25.60 -11.37
CA ALA A 400 30.35 -26.04 -12.64
C ALA A 400 30.99 -24.88 -13.44
N GLY A 401 30.90 -23.65 -12.94
CA GLY A 401 31.32 -22.41 -13.58
C GLY A 401 30.14 -21.46 -13.79
N GLY A 402 30.39 -20.15 -13.71
CA GLY A 402 29.42 -19.07 -13.87
C GLY A 402 29.75 -17.91 -12.94
N PHE A 403 29.26 -16.71 -13.24
CA PHE A 403 29.36 -15.56 -12.37
C PHE A 403 27.96 -15.14 -11.92
N SER A 404 27.82 -14.72 -10.67
CA SER A 404 26.58 -14.14 -10.16
C SER A 404 26.38 -12.76 -10.75
N ALA A 405 25.17 -12.47 -11.22
CA ALA A 405 24.81 -11.16 -11.74
C ALA A 405 23.41 -10.73 -11.31
N PHE A 406 23.21 -9.42 -11.13
CA PHE A 406 21.93 -8.82 -10.77
C PHE A 406 21.57 -7.75 -11.80
N TYR A 407 20.88 -8.18 -12.86
CA TYR A 407 20.57 -7.34 -14.01
C TYR A 407 19.27 -6.58 -13.81
N HIS A 408 19.30 -5.28 -14.10
CA HIS A 408 18.14 -4.42 -14.15
C HIS A 408 17.69 -4.22 -15.60
N PHE A 409 16.42 -4.52 -15.84
CA PHE A 409 15.71 -4.18 -17.06
C PHE A 409 14.57 -3.23 -16.72
N GLN A 410 14.22 -2.38 -17.66
CA GLN A 410 13.13 -1.41 -17.52
C GLN A 410 12.28 -1.38 -18.77
N ARG A 411 10.96 -1.29 -18.61
CA ARG A 411 10.03 -0.98 -19.70
C ARG A 411 9.48 0.43 -19.53
N GLU A 412 8.92 0.99 -20.61
CA GLU A 412 8.10 2.19 -20.49
C GLU A 412 6.91 1.88 -19.56
N ALA A 413 6.52 2.86 -18.76
CA ALA A 413 5.25 2.75 -18.06
C ALA A 413 4.14 2.58 -19.11
N PRO A 414 3.12 1.74 -18.86
CA PRO A 414 1.89 1.81 -19.62
C PRO A 414 1.43 3.27 -19.68
N PRO A 415 0.89 3.76 -20.82
CA PRO A 415 0.35 5.12 -20.87
C PRO A 415 -0.71 5.26 -19.78
N ASP A 416 -0.36 6.02 -18.75
CA ASP A 416 -1.05 6.27 -17.47
C ASP A 416 -2.21 5.32 -17.14
N VAL A 417 -1.88 4.20 -16.50
CA VAL A 417 -2.51 3.97 -15.20
C VAL A 417 -1.57 4.66 -14.24
N GLU A 418 -1.90 5.89 -13.83
CA GLU A 418 -1.15 6.59 -12.79
C GLU A 418 -0.93 5.63 -11.61
N ALA A 419 0.22 5.75 -10.92
CA ALA A 419 0.36 5.08 -9.62
C ALA A 419 -0.91 5.37 -8.81
N PRO A 420 -1.57 4.35 -8.22
CA PRO A 420 -2.87 4.56 -7.58
C PRO A 420 -2.73 5.74 -6.63
N PHE A 421 -3.54 6.77 -6.88
CA PHE A 421 -3.47 8.03 -6.17
C PHE A 421 -3.53 7.77 -4.67
N SER A 422 -2.60 8.31 -3.88
CA SER A 422 -2.68 8.16 -2.42
C SER A 422 -3.17 9.46 -1.78
N ILE A 423 -4.17 9.34 -0.91
CA ILE A 423 -4.69 10.46 -0.13
C ILE A 423 -3.58 10.95 0.83
N SER A 424 -2.95 12.05 0.48
CA SER A 424 -1.97 12.74 1.33
C SER A 424 -2.64 13.59 2.42
N LEU A 425 -1.88 14.02 3.45
CA LEU A 425 -2.37 15.01 4.42
C LEU A 425 -2.77 16.35 3.77
N GLY A 426 -2.27 16.61 2.57
CA GLY A 426 -2.63 17.76 1.74
C GLY A 426 -4.04 17.70 1.12
N HIS A 427 -4.77 16.61 1.32
CA HIS A 427 -6.04 16.37 0.63
C HIS A 427 -7.26 17.06 1.26
N SER A 428 -7.11 17.62 2.47
CA SER A 428 -8.18 18.35 3.17
C SER A 428 -8.81 19.45 2.30
N GLY A 429 -10.14 19.56 2.30
CA GLY A 429 -10.85 20.50 1.43
C GLY A 429 -12.37 20.40 1.46
N LEU A 430 -12.99 21.16 0.56
CA LEU A 430 -14.42 21.09 0.27
C LEU A 430 -14.61 20.39 -1.07
N PHE A 431 -15.59 19.49 -1.16
CA PHE A 431 -15.89 18.70 -2.33
C PHE A 431 -17.40 18.66 -2.59
N PHE A 432 -17.81 18.57 -3.85
CA PHE A 432 -19.22 18.54 -4.23
C PHE A 432 -19.39 17.92 -5.61
N ASN A 433 -20.63 17.61 -5.97
CA ASN A 433 -20.97 17.28 -7.35
C ASN A 433 -21.58 18.52 -8.03
N PRO A 434 -21.06 18.99 -9.18
CA PRO A 434 -21.61 20.15 -9.88
C PRO A 434 -23.10 20.03 -10.26
N GLU A 435 -23.57 18.84 -10.58
CA GLU A 435 -24.99 18.57 -10.90
C GLU A 435 -25.89 18.63 -9.65
N ARG A 436 -25.28 18.55 -8.46
CA ARG A 436 -25.95 18.55 -7.15
C ARG A 436 -25.58 19.80 -6.33
N SER A 437 -25.38 20.92 -7.02
CA SER A 437 -25.04 22.22 -6.43
C SER A 437 -26.04 22.60 -5.32
N GLY A 438 -25.53 22.81 -4.10
CA GLY A 438 -26.34 23.10 -2.91
C GLY A 438 -26.22 22.04 -1.80
N GLU A 439 -25.63 20.88 -2.09
CA GLU A 439 -25.10 19.94 -1.10
C GLU A 439 -23.59 19.71 -1.32
N GLY A 440 -22.91 19.18 -0.31
CA GLY A 440 -21.46 18.95 -0.41
C GLY A 440 -20.80 18.41 0.84
N PHE A 441 -19.51 18.11 0.70
CA PHE A 441 -18.68 17.45 1.68
C PHE A 441 -17.56 18.36 2.15
N MET A 442 -17.30 18.31 3.45
CA MET A 442 -16.04 18.73 4.04
C MET A 442 -15.25 17.47 4.38
N ILE A 443 -14.11 17.29 3.74
CA ILE A 443 -13.27 16.09 3.87
C ILE A 443 -11.92 16.54 4.37
N ASN A 444 -11.52 16.05 5.55
CA ASN A 444 -10.34 16.49 6.25
C ASN A 444 -9.47 15.30 6.66
N THR A 445 -8.19 15.38 6.36
CA THR A 445 -7.16 14.44 6.76
C THR A 445 -6.54 14.88 8.07
N LEU A 446 -6.39 13.95 9.01
CA LEU A 446 -5.88 14.20 10.36
C LEU A 446 -4.40 13.77 10.49
N PRO A 447 -3.63 14.34 11.42
CA PRO A 447 -2.22 14.00 11.61
C PRO A 447 -1.94 12.52 11.94
N ASP A 448 -2.96 11.78 12.42
CA ASP A 448 -2.85 10.38 12.81
C ASP A 448 -3.23 9.39 11.69
N GLY A 449 -3.38 9.88 10.45
CA GLY A 449 -3.70 9.05 9.28
C GLY A 449 -5.19 8.73 9.12
N ARG A 450 -6.06 9.28 9.97
CA ARG A 450 -7.51 9.16 9.80
C ARG A 450 -8.07 10.32 8.97
N GLY A 451 -9.26 10.10 8.41
CA GLY A 451 -10.06 11.12 7.75
C GLY A 451 -11.35 11.39 8.53
N ILE A 452 -11.74 12.66 8.60
CA ILE A 452 -13.05 13.09 9.10
C ILE A 452 -13.85 13.69 7.95
N MET A 453 -15.12 13.31 7.87
CA MET A 453 -16.07 13.75 6.85
C MET A 453 -17.26 14.42 7.51
N LEU A 454 -17.69 15.55 6.96
CA LEU A 454 -19.03 16.08 7.14
C LEU A 454 -19.73 16.16 5.78
N TRP A 455 -20.97 15.70 5.70
CA TRP A 455 -21.81 15.82 4.50
C TRP A 455 -23.03 16.67 4.83
N PHE A 456 -23.17 17.80 4.14
CA PHE A 456 -24.33 18.69 4.22
C PHE A 456 -25.28 18.37 3.08
N SER A 457 -26.50 17.94 3.41
CA SER A 457 -27.55 17.57 2.46
C SER A 457 -28.93 17.91 3.06
N TYR A 458 -29.99 17.26 2.58
CA TYR A 458 -31.37 17.55 2.96
C TYR A 458 -32.20 16.26 3.00
N ASP A 459 -33.25 16.26 3.81
CA ASP A 459 -34.29 15.23 3.79
C ASP A 459 -35.68 15.90 3.82
N GLN A 460 -36.50 15.63 2.81
CA GLN A 460 -37.87 16.15 2.69
C GLN A 460 -37.98 17.68 2.90
N GLY A 461 -37.02 18.44 2.39
CA GLY A 461 -36.95 19.89 2.50
C GLY A 461 -36.25 20.42 3.74
N ALA A 462 -35.95 19.58 4.74
CA ALA A 462 -35.21 19.97 5.93
C ALA A 462 -33.70 19.79 5.74
N PRO A 463 -32.86 20.73 6.21
CA PRO A 463 -31.41 20.56 6.19
C PRO A 463 -30.97 19.40 7.08
N MET A 464 -29.94 18.70 6.61
CA MET A 464 -29.38 17.53 7.26
C MET A 464 -27.86 17.60 7.19
N TRP A 465 -27.20 17.14 8.24
CA TRP A 465 -25.76 16.95 8.21
C TRP A 465 -25.35 15.62 8.84
N LEU A 466 -24.39 14.96 8.21
CA LEU A 466 -23.83 13.68 8.62
C LEU A 466 -22.37 13.87 8.99
N LEU A 467 -21.86 13.05 9.90
CA LEU A 467 -20.47 13.07 10.31
C LEU A 467 -19.90 11.65 10.38
N ALA A 468 -18.65 11.47 10.00
CA ALA A 468 -17.95 10.21 10.18
C ALA A 468 -16.44 10.43 10.36
N ILE A 469 -15.79 9.45 10.97
CA ILE A 469 -14.33 9.39 11.07
C ILE A 469 -13.89 7.95 10.76
N GLY A 470 -12.84 7.79 9.97
CA GLY A 470 -12.37 6.47 9.54
C GLY A 470 -10.91 6.46 9.10
N PRO A 471 -10.31 5.29 8.91
CA PRO A 471 -8.96 5.18 8.36
C PRO A 471 -8.91 5.64 6.91
N VAL A 472 -7.75 6.16 6.52
CA VAL A 472 -7.38 6.41 5.13
C VAL A 472 -6.43 5.29 4.68
N GLU A 473 -6.79 4.61 3.60
CA GLU A 473 -6.05 3.49 3.02
C GLU A 473 -5.87 3.75 1.52
N ASP A 474 -4.62 3.92 1.07
CA ASP A 474 -4.28 4.25 -0.31
C ASP A 474 -5.07 5.44 -0.86
N ASN A 475 -6.00 5.18 -1.79
CA ASN A 475 -6.84 6.16 -2.47
C ASN A 475 -8.23 6.33 -1.83
N ALA A 476 -8.50 5.66 -0.70
CA ALA A 476 -9.83 5.58 -0.11
C ALA A 476 -9.88 5.98 1.36
N MET A 477 -11.02 6.52 1.78
CA MET A 477 -11.39 6.74 3.18
C MET A 477 -12.57 5.85 3.53
N LEU A 478 -12.36 4.93 4.48
CA LEU A 478 -13.34 3.92 4.87
C LEU A 478 -14.15 4.39 6.10
N LEU A 479 -15.36 4.87 5.88
CA LEU A 479 -16.23 5.43 6.92
C LEU A 479 -17.29 4.40 7.34
N ASN A 480 -16.87 3.44 8.16
CA ASN A 480 -17.70 2.29 8.57
C ASN A 480 -18.92 2.68 9.43
N GLU A 481 -18.84 3.79 10.16
CA GLU A 481 -19.94 4.33 10.96
C GLU A 481 -20.14 5.81 10.65
N VAL A 482 -21.22 6.12 9.94
CA VAL A 482 -21.68 7.47 9.62
C VAL A 482 -22.81 7.81 10.57
N PHE A 483 -22.72 8.95 11.26
CA PHE A 483 -23.70 9.36 12.26
C PHE A 483 -24.50 10.58 11.82
N MET A 484 -25.76 10.59 12.24
CA MET A 484 -26.65 11.75 12.27
C MET A 484 -26.97 12.11 13.71
N THR A 485 -27.16 13.38 14.01
CA THR A 485 -27.55 13.83 15.35
C THR A 485 -29.03 14.17 15.44
N ARG A 486 -29.69 13.85 16.55
CA ARG A 486 -31.08 14.25 16.84
C ARG A 486 -31.22 14.86 18.25
N GLY A 487 -32.22 15.75 18.41
CA GLY A 487 -32.83 16.03 19.71
C GLY A 487 -32.38 17.27 20.49
N ARG A 488 -31.88 18.35 19.87
CA ARG A 488 -31.35 19.51 20.62
C ARG A 488 -31.92 20.84 20.15
N ALA A 489 -32.76 21.52 20.92
CA ALA A 489 -33.21 22.87 20.60
C ALA A 489 -32.08 23.90 20.77
N PHE A 490 -31.99 24.87 19.86
CA PHE A 490 -31.16 26.07 20.00
C PHE A 490 -31.83 27.05 20.96
N ASP A 491 -31.80 26.75 22.25
CA ASP A 491 -32.39 27.61 23.29
C ASP A 491 -31.41 27.90 24.46
N PRO A 492 -31.72 28.91 25.31
CA PRO A 492 -30.95 29.21 26.52
C PRO A 492 -31.05 28.14 27.63
N GLY A 493 -31.93 27.16 27.49
CA GLY A 493 -32.20 26.06 28.43
C GLY A 493 -31.54 24.74 28.05
N PHE A 494 -30.51 24.79 27.20
CA PHE A 494 -29.76 23.65 26.67
C PHE A 494 -29.48 22.57 27.72
N ASN A 495 -29.91 21.33 27.45
CA ASN A 495 -29.70 20.18 28.31
C ASN A 495 -28.78 19.15 27.63
N GLN A 496 -27.61 18.91 28.23
CA GLN A 496 -26.61 17.96 27.74
C GLN A 496 -27.11 16.51 27.65
N THR A 497 -28.24 16.15 28.28
CA THR A 497 -28.78 14.78 28.28
C THR A 497 -29.76 14.48 27.13
N GLN A 498 -30.07 15.41 26.24
CA GLN A 498 -31.05 15.22 25.15
C GLN A 498 -30.42 14.85 23.79
N TYR A 499 -29.13 14.55 23.79
CA TYR A 499 -28.36 14.18 22.61
C TYR A 499 -28.52 12.71 22.22
N GLU A 500 -28.74 12.46 20.93
CA GLU A 500 -28.60 11.13 20.34
C GLU A 500 -27.70 11.19 19.09
N LEU A 501 -26.66 10.35 19.05
CA LEU A 501 -26.02 9.94 17.80
C LEU A 501 -26.77 8.73 17.28
N VAL A 502 -27.42 8.91 16.14
CA VAL A 502 -28.06 7.83 15.42
C VAL A 502 -27.08 7.35 14.35
N ASN A 503 -26.73 6.06 14.38
CA ASN A 503 -25.97 5.47 13.28
C ASN A 503 -26.84 5.51 12.02
N TRP A 504 -26.38 6.26 11.03
CA TRP A 504 -27.04 6.47 9.75
C TRP A 504 -26.68 5.39 8.74
N GLY A 505 -25.47 4.83 8.81
CA GLY A 505 -24.98 3.79 7.91
C GLY A 505 -23.47 3.84 7.72
N SER A 506 -23.00 3.58 6.50
CA SER A 506 -21.58 3.57 6.14
C SER A 506 -21.31 4.28 4.82
N MET A 507 -20.05 4.68 4.60
CA MET A 507 -19.61 5.38 3.39
C MET A 507 -18.17 5.02 3.01
N ILE A 508 -17.89 5.02 1.71
CA ILE A 508 -16.53 4.96 1.15
C ILE A 508 -16.36 6.19 0.27
N LEU A 509 -15.26 6.94 0.50
CA LEU A 509 -14.82 8.00 -0.38
C LEU A 509 -13.56 7.54 -1.09
N GLU A 510 -13.61 7.38 -2.41
CA GLU A 510 -12.47 7.01 -3.26
C GLU A 510 -12.02 8.23 -4.05
N PHE A 511 -10.72 8.43 -4.21
CA PHE A 511 -10.18 9.54 -4.99
C PHE A 511 -9.36 9.02 -6.15
N ASP A 512 -9.60 9.64 -7.31
CA ASP A 512 -8.85 9.38 -8.53
C ASP A 512 -7.60 10.26 -8.58
N ASP A 513 -7.73 11.51 -8.11
CA ASP A 513 -6.65 12.46 -7.99
C ASP A 513 -6.92 13.48 -6.86
N CYS A 514 -6.17 14.57 -6.82
CA CYS A 514 -6.39 15.62 -5.83
C CYS A 514 -7.76 16.29 -5.93
N ASP A 515 -8.34 16.42 -7.10
CA ASP A 515 -9.52 17.23 -7.37
C ASP A 515 -10.75 16.40 -7.78
N ALA A 516 -10.61 15.10 -8.00
CA ALA A 516 -11.67 14.19 -8.42
C ALA A 516 -11.75 12.94 -7.54
N GLY A 517 -12.97 12.50 -7.26
CA GLY A 517 -13.23 11.25 -6.56
C GLY A 517 -14.69 10.84 -6.65
N ARG A 518 -15.08 9.82 -5.89
CA ARG A 518 -16.42 9.27 -5.84
C ARG A 518 -16.82 8.94 -4.41
N VAL A 519 -18.09 9.18 -4.09
CA VAL A 519 -18.70 8.70 -2.86
C VAL A 519 -19.58 7.48 -3.12
N HIS A 520 -19.51 6.50 -2.23
CA HIS A 520 -20.44 5.38 -2.13
C HIS A 520 -21.03 5.38 -0.72
N TYR A 521 -22.35 5.35 -0.57
CA TYR A 521 -22.98 5.38 0.74
C TYR A 521 -24.11 4.36 0.85
N PHE A 522 -24.25 3.80 2.06
CA PHE A 522 -25.18 2.75 2.39
C PHE A 522 -25.91 3.12 3.68
N SER A 523 -27.24 3.28 3.64
CA SER A 523 -28.01 3.78 4.79
C SER A 523 -28.79 2.67 5.49
N ASP A 524 -28.67 2.63 6.81
CA ASP A 524 -29.44 1.72 7.68
C ASP A 524 -30.76 2.35 8.19
N LEU A 525 -30.96 3.66 7.94
CA LEU A 525 -32.14 4.42 8.42
C LEU A 525 -33.26 4.59 7.39
N GLY A 526 -33.19 3.85 6.28
CA GLY A 526 -34.22 3.84 5.25
C GLY A 526 -34.08 4.92 4.17
N PHE A 527 -32.96 5.64 4.14
CA PHE A 527 -32.54 6.37 2.95
C PHE A 527 -32.06 5.36 1.89
N ALA A 528 -32.25 5.71 0.61
CA ALA A 528 -31.75 4.88 -0.48
C ALA A 528 -30.22 4.95 -0.53
N ASP A 529 -29.57 3.82 -0.76
CA ASP A 529 -28.13 3.74 -1.06
C ASP A 529 -27.84 4.46 -2.37
N GLY A 530 -26.60 4.93 -2.54
CA GLY A 530 -26.24 5.63 -3.76
C GLY A 530 -24.75 5.88 -3.92
N SER A 531 -24.42 6.44 -5.08
CA SER A 531 -23.06 6.80 -5.45
C SER A 531 -23.08 7.92 -6.48
N PHE A 532 -22.13 8.85 -6.36
CA PHE A 532 -21.92 9.91 -7.33
C PHE A 532 -20.50 10.49 -7.27
N GLU A 533 -20.10 11.17 -8.34
CA GLU A 533 -18.78 11.80 -8.45
C GLU A 533 -18.65 13.04 -7.57
N LEU A 534 -17.45 13.30 -7.10
CA LEU A 534 -17.04 14.47 -6.34
C LEU A 534 -15.97 15.23 -7.12
N VAL A 535 -16.07 16.55 -7.08
CA VAL A 535 -15.08 17.49 -7.58
C VAL A 535 -14.68 18.41 -6.42
N ARG A 536 -13.40 18.71 -6.30
CA ARG A 536 -12.90 19.65 -5.30
C ARG A 536 -13.40 21.05 -5.59
N LEU A 537 -14.02 21.66 -4.59
CA LEU A 537 -14.48 23.05 -4.61
C LEU A 537 -13.40 24.01 -4.11
N SER A 538 -12.67 23.64 -3.06
CA SER A 538 -11.63 24.50 -2.48
C SER A 538 -10.57 23.72 -1.70
N ASN A 539 -9.34 24.23 -1.70
CA ASN A 539 -8.22 23.75 -0.90
C ASN A 539 -8.03 24.58 0.38
N ILE A 540 -7.41 23.98 1.40
CA ILE A 540 -6.87 24.72 2.54
C ILE A 540 -5.70 25.57 2.06
N ALA A 541 -5.70 26.86 2.41
CA ALA A 541 -4.71 27.80 1.91
C ALA A 541 -3.29 27.39 2.32
N GLY A 542 -2.39 27.36 1.34
CA GLY A 542 -1.00 26.92 1.49
C GLY A 542 -0.79 25.40 1.54
N LEU A 543 -1.86 24.61 1.75
CA LEU A 543 -1.81 23.15 1.73
C LEU A 543 -1.88 22.66 0.27
N ARG A 544 -0.97 21.77 -0.12
CA ARG A 544 -0.93 21.21 -1.48
C ARG A 544 -1.11 19.70 -1.44
N CYS A 545 -2.13 19.21 -2.11
CA CYS A 545 -2.37 17.79 -2.27
C CYS A 545 -1.28 17.15 -3.17
N GLY A 546 -0.82 15.96 -2.80
CA GLY A 546 0.15 15.18 -3.58
C GLY A 546 1.61 15.64 -3.44
N GLU A 547 1.88 16.72 -2.72
CA GLU A 547 3.24 17.20 -2.41
C GLU A 547 3.55 17.01 -0.93
N THR A 548 4.73 16.46 -0.61
CA THR A 548 5.26 16.49 0.77
C THR A 548 5.84 17.89 1.02
N VAL A 549 5.11 18.72 1.75
CA VAL A 549 5.48 20.11 2.08
C VAL A 549 5.72 20.22 3.59
N GLU A 550 6.59 21.14 4.01
CA GLU A 550 6.67 21.56 5.41
C GLU A 550 5.31 21.99 5.97
N PRO A 551 5.06 21.86 7.28
CA PRO A 551 3.80 22.28 7.88
C PRO A 551 3.45 23.74 7.56
N VAL A 552 2.20 23.97 7.16
CA VAL A 552 1.71 25.30 6.78
C VAL A 552 1.16 26.02 8.00
N VAL A 553 1.41 27.33 8.14
CA VAL A 553 0.85 28.17 9.21
C VAL A 553 -0.63 28.48 8.94
N ASN A 554 -1.46 27.45 8.96
CA ASN A 554 -2.91 27.52 8.77
C ASN A 554 -3.64 26.59 9.76
N GLY A 555 -3.08 26.42 10.96
CA GLY A 555 -3.69 25.61 12.01
C GLY A 555 -4.95 26.25 12.62
N PHE A 556 -5.32 27.47 12.23
CA PHE A 556 -6.63 28.05 12.55
C PHE A 556 -7.77 27.39 11.76
N SER A 557 -7.45 26.67 10.68
CA SER A 557 -8.40 25.75 10.03
C SER A 557 -8.60 24.48 10.87
N GLY A 558 -9.82 23.98 10.92
CA GLY A 558 -10.20 22.78 11.67
C GLY A 558 -11.59 22.86 12.28
N GLY A 559 -11.86 21.96 13.22
CA GLY A 559 -13.12 21.90 13.95
C GLY A 559 -13.00 22.45 15.37
N PHE A 560 -14.02 23.19 15.80
CA PHE A 560 -14.17 23.70 17.16
C PHE A 560 -15.58 23.37 17.67
N PHE A 561 -15.73 23.25 18.99
CA PHE A 561 -17.00 22.96 19.63
C PHE A 561 -17.09 23.64 20.99
N ASN A 562 -18.30 23.87 21.49
CA ASN A 562 -18.51 24.37 22.84
C ASN A 562 -18.71 23.16 23.77
N PRO A 563 -17.86 22.93 24.80
CA PRO A 563 -18.00 21.79 25.72
C PRO A 563 -19.28 21.82 26.56
N GLY A 564 -19.88 23.00 26.72
CA GLY A 564 -21.20 23.16 27.31
C GLY A 564 -22.33 22.71 26.36
N ARG A 565 -22.04 22.66 25.06
CA ARG A 565 -22.99 22.42 23.96
C ARG A 565 -22.47 21.39 22.94
N ASP A 566 -22.25 20.16 23.40
CA ASP A 566 -21.83 19.05 22.53
C ASP A 566 -22.80 18.82 21.34
N GLY A 567 -22.41 18.05 20.33
CA GLY A 567 -23.29 17.65 19.23
C GLY A 567 -23.61 18.75 18.21
N GLU A 568 -23.03 19.93 18.36
CA GLU A 568 -22.92 20.98 17.35
C GLU A 568 -21.47 21.49 17.34
N GLY A 569 -21.10 22.29 16.35
CA GLY A 569 -19.79 22.90 16.39
C GLY A 569 -19.40 23.65 15.12
N LEU A 570 -18.41 24.51 15.26
CA LEU A 570 -17.90 25.34 14.18
C LEU A 570 -16.85 24.57 13.36
N LYS A 571 -16.85 24.79 12.05
CA LYS A 571 -15.82 24.29 11.12
C LYS A 571 -15.28 25.47 10.35
N ILE A 572 -13.97 25.65 10.36
CA ILE A 572 -13.30 26.79 9.76
C ILE A 572 -12.28 26.25 8.76
N HIS A 573 -12.41 26.64 7.49
CA HIS A 573 -11.40 26.41 6.45
C HIS A 573 -10.93 27.78 5.97
N ILE A 574 -9.67 28.15 6.24
CA ILE A 574 -9.05 29.30 5.55
C ILE A 574 -8.56 28.77 4.22
N THR A 575 -9.27 29.13 3.15
CA THR A 575 -9.08 28.60 1.79
C THR A 575 -8.31 29.58 0.91
N ASP A 576 -7.65 29.07 -0.14
CA ASP A 576 -7.06 29.93 -1.18
C ASP A 576 -8.07 30.10 -2.32
N LEU A 577 -8.59 31.32 -2.46
CA LEU A 577 -9.46 31.73 -3.56
C LEU A 577 -8.76 32.83 -4.36
N ASP A 578 -8.27 32.49 -5.54
CA ASP A 578 -7.55 33.39 -6.45
C ASP A 578 -6.34 34.10 -5.81
N GLY A 579 -5.62 33.43 -4.90
CA GLY A 579 -4.44 33.94 -4.21
C GLY A 579 -4.74 34.72 -2.93
N GLU A 580 -6.02 34.81 -2.54
CA GLU A 580 -6.47 35.41 -1.29
C GLU A 580 -6.90 34.34 -0.29
N TRP A 581 -6.47 34.49 0.97
CA TRP A 581 -6.81 33.57 2.05
C TRP A 581 -8.18 33.95 2.62
N VAL A 582 -9.21 33.23 2.20
CA VAL A 582 -10.62 33.50 2.53
C VAL A 582 -11.12 32.47 3.55
N PRO A 583 -11.51 32.90 4.76
CA PRO A 583 -12.22 32.05 5.71
C PRO A 583 -13.58 31.61 5.18
N VAL A 584 -13.79 30.30 5.16
CA VAL A 584 -15.06 29.64 4.89
C VAL A 584 -15.48 28.93 6.16
N VAL A 585 -16.68 29.22 6.65
CA VAL A 585 -17.17 28.73 7.93
C VAL A 585 -18.47 27.97 7.73
N TYR A 586 -18.51 26.75 8.26
CA TYR A 586 -19.72 25.96 8.42
C TYR A 586 -20.02 25.81 9.91
N TRP A 587 -21.28 26.02 10.27
CA TRP A 587 -21.75 25.86 11.63
C TRP A 587 -22.95 24.91 11.65
N PRO A 588 -22.73 23.57 11.66
CA PRO A 588 -23.75 22.60 11.99
C PRO A 588 -24.25 22.84 13.43
N THR A 589 -25.55 23.06 13.54
CA THR A 589 -26.30 23.41 14.75
C THR A 589 -27.74 22.91 14.62
N TYR A 590 -28.68 23.51 15.34
CA TYR A 590 -30.09 23.13 15.36
C TYR A 590 -31.00 24.35 15.34
N ASP A 591 -32.28 24.15 15.01
CA ASP A 591 -33.32 25.16 15.22
C ASP A 591 -33.89 25.11 16.65
N THR A 592 -34.88 25.96 16.96
CA THR A 592 -35.52 26.00 18.29
C THR A 592 -36.40 24.78 18.61
N GLU A 593 -36.65 23.90 17.65
CA GLU A 593 -37.41 22.65 17.81
C GLU A 593 -36.48 21.42 17.92
N GLY A 594 -35.20 21.62 17.62
CA GLY A 594 -34.13 20.63 17.67
C GLY A 594 -33.93 19.83 16.40
N ASN A 595 -34.45 20.34 15.28
CA ASN A 595 -34.11 19.83 13.95
C ASN A 595 -32.71 20.32 13.56
N GLN A 596 -31.97 19.53 12.78
CA GLN A 596 -30.66 19.93 12.28
C GLN A 596 -30.79 21.20 11.43
N LEU A 597 -29.80 22.08 11.58
CA LEU A 597 -29.59 23.28 10.79
C LEU A 597 -28.09 23.37 10.52
N TRP A 598 -27.69 23.93 9.41
CA TRP A 598 -26.29 24.34 9.24
C TRP A 598 -26.25 25.74 8.66
N LEU A 599 -25.34 26.55 9.20
CA LEU A 599 -25.08 27.89 8.71
C LEU A 599 -23.79 27.89 7.92
N PHE A 600 -23.74 28.69 6.86
CA PHE A 600 -22.55 28.86 6.04
C PHE A 600 -22.24 30.35 5.87
N GLY A 601 -20.97 30.71 5.89
CA GLY A 601 -20.55 32.07 5.58
C GLY A 601 -19.11 32.14 5.15
N MET A 602 -18.82 33.08 4.25
CA MET A 602 -17.47 33.46 3.87
C MET A 602 -17.12 34.80 4.51
N GLY A 603 -15.89 34.94 4.95
CA GLY A 603 -15.46 36.09 5.74
C GLY A 603 -14.12 36.66 5.32
N ARG A 604 -13.56 37.47 6.22
CA ARG A 604 -12.20 38.01 6.13
C ARG A 604 -11.49 37.91 7.47
N THR A 605 -10.17 37.82 7.44
CA THR A 605 -9.33 37.88 8.64
C THR A 605 -8.99 39.34 8.98
N GLU A 606 -9.10 39.71 10.25
CA GLU A 606 -8.63 40.99 10.80
C GLU A 606 -7.92 40.74 12.14
N GLY A 607 -6.59 40.72 12.13
CA GLY A 607 -5.81 40.34 13.31
C GLY A 607 -6.16 38.92 13.75
N ASP A 608 -6.53 38.78 15.03
CA ASP A 608 -6.91 37.51 15.69
C ASP A 608 -8.37 37.12 15.48
N SER A 609 -9.03 37.69 14.47
CA SER A 609 -10.46 37.52 14.26
C SER A 609 -10.83 37.18 12.82
N ILE A 610 -11.93 36.43 12.67
CA ILE A 610 -12.64 36.26 11.40
C ILE A 610 -13.97 37.02 11.50
N LEU A 611 -14.25 37.88 10.53
CA LEU A 611 -15.54 38.55 10.40
C LEU A 611 -16.35 37.95 9.25
N ILE A 612 -17.61 37.60 9.54
CA ILE A 612 -18.59 37.06 8.61
C ILE A 612 -19.78 38.00 8.62
N ASP A 613 -19.89 38.83 7.59
CA ASP A 613 -20.96 39.83 7.49
C ASP A 613 -22.32 39.19 7.13
N GLU A 614 -22.28 38.04 6.45
CA GLU A 614 -23.45 37.28 6.03
C GLU A 614 -23.26 35.78 6.32
N LEU A 615 -24.03 35.28 7.27
CA LEU A 615 -24.29 33.86 7.47
C LEU A 615 -25.60 33.51 6.77
N GLU A 616 -25.61 32.43 6.02
CA GLU A 616 -26.77 31.91 5.31
C GLU A 616 -27.22 30.58 5.91
N ARG A 617 -28.52 30.31 5.79
CA ARG A 617 -29.13 29.00 6.04
C ARG A 617 -29.77 28.48 4.75
N PHE A 618 -29.92 27.16 4.66
CA PHE A 618 -30.40 26.48 3.47
C PHE A 618 -31.52 25.49 3.78
N ASP A 619 -32.48 25.34 2.87
CA ASP A 619 -33.59 24.39 2.93
C ASP A 619 -34.09 23.99 1.53
N GLY A 620 -35.11 23.13 1.47
CA GLY A 620 -35.96 22.95 0.27
C GLY A 620 -35.71 21.68 -0.56
N ALA A 621 -34.50 21.13 -0.59
CA ALA A 621 -34.17 19.93 -1.37
C ALA A 621 -34.48 18.61 -0.63
N SER A 622 -34.35 17.48 -1.34
CA SER A 622 -34.56 16.11 -0.80
C SER A 622 -33.29 15.27 -0.92
N PHE A 623 -33.26 14.12 -0.22
CA PHE A 623 -32.09 13.25 -0.21
C PHE A 623 -31.97 12.36 -1.46
N GLY A 624 -30.73 11.96 -1.77
CA GLY A 624 -30.43 10.90 -2.75
C GLY A 624 -30.87 11.24 -4.17
N ASP A 625 -31.53 10.29 -4.84
CA ASP A 625 -32.02 10.44 -6.22
C ASP A 625 -33.13 11.50 -6.38
N LEU A 626 -33.77 11.90 -5.28
CA LEU A 626 -34.78 12.96 -5.28
C LEU A 626 -34.17 14.36 -5.12
N PHE A 627 -32.86 14.47 -4.91
CA PHE A 627 -32.20 15.76 -4.83
C PHE A 627 -32.30 16.52 -6.15
N ASN A 628 -32.60 17.81 -6.04
CA ASN A 628 -32.60 18.73 -7.17
C ASN A 628 -32.12 20.10 -6.74
N SER A 629 -31.05 20.57 -7.39
CA SER A 629 -30.41 21.87 -7.12
C SER A 629 -31.37 23.06 -7.25
N SER A 630 -32.44 22.97 -8.07
CA SER A 630 -33.42 24.05 -8.20
C SER A 630 -34.31 24.25 -6.97
N ASP A 631 -34.38 23.23 -6.12
CA ASP A 631 -35.25 23.22 -4.94
C ASP A 631 -34.51 23.77 -3.71
N VAL A 632 -33.18 23.92 -3.80
CA VAL A 632 -32.34 24.52 -2.77
C VAL A 632 -32.66 26.01 -2.67
N SER A 633 -33.02 26.43 -1.46
CA SER A 633 -33.34 27.81 -1.12
C SER A 633 -32.37 28.28 -0.05
N SER A 634 -31.82 29.50 -0.22
CA SER A 634 -30.95 30.13 0.78
C SER A 634 -31.57 31.42 1.31
N SER A 635 -31.29 31.71 2.57
CA SER A 635 -31.70 32.96 3.22
C SER A 635 -30.65 33.44 4.20
N ARG A 636 -30.44 34.76 4.26
CA ARG A 636 -29.54 35.37 5.25
C ARG A 636 -30.07 35.09 6.65
N TRP A 637 -29.25 34.42 7.46
CA TRP A 637 -29.50 34.12 8.85
C TRP A 637 -28.97 35.20 9.79
N GLY A 638 -27.86 35.86 9.46
CA GLY A 638 -27.27 36.89 10.32
C GLY A 638 -25.81 37.20 10.01
N SER A 639 -25.03 37.49 11.06
CA SER A 639 -23.59 37.76 10.98
C SER A 639 -22.86 37.17 12.20
N ALA A 640 -21.56 36.91 12.08
CA ALA A 640 -20.73 36.47 13.19
C ALA A 640 -19.32 37.08 13.18
N ARG A 641 -18.76 37.25 14.37
CA ARG A 641 -17.35 37.55 14.61
C ARG A 641 -16.76 36.43 15.46
N ILE A 642 -15.68 35.83 14.97
CA ILE A 642 -14.94 34.78 15.63
C ILE A 642 -13.63 35.39 16.12
N ASP A 643 -13.40 35.41 17.42
CA ASP A 643 -12.20 35.95 18.05
C ASP A 643 -11.38 34.79 18.64
N PHE A 644 -10.16 34.58 18.18
CA PHE A 644 -9.27 33.52 18.67
C PHE A 644 -8.51 33.99 19.92
N ASP A 645 -8.41 33.11 20.92
CA ASP A 645 -7.51 33.25 22.08
C ASP A 645 -6.46 32.13 22.01
N GLY A 646 -5.37 32.41 21.31
CA GLY A 646 -4.38 31.40 20.95
C GLY A 646 -4.91 30.43 19.89
N CYS A 647 -4.42 29.19 19.95
CA CYS A 647 -4.73 28.19 18.92
C CYS A 647 -5.98 27.39 19.25
N ASP A 648 -6.20 27.04 20.50
CA ASP A 648 -7.17 26.00 20.84
C ASP A 648 -8.50 26.57 21.30
N ASP A 649 -8.58 27.87 21.59
CA ASP A 649 -9.78 28.49 22.12
C ASP A 649 -10.22 29.67 21.25
N LEU A 650 -11.52 29.84 21.09
CA LEU A 650 -12.13 30.98 20.39
C LEU A 650 -13.48 31.36 21.00
N VAL A 651 -13.92 32.59 20.72
CA VAL A 651 -15.26 33.06 21.06
C VAL A 651 -15.98 33.45 19.77
N ILE A 652 -17.16 32.87 19.52
CA ILE A 652 -18.04 33.29 18.45
C ILE A 652 -19.12 34.23 18.99
N ASN A 653 -19.14 35.47 18.50
CA ASN A 653 -20.18 36.46 18.76
C ASN A 653 -21.09 36.54 17.53
N TYR A 654 -22.35 36.16 17.66
CA TYR A 654 -23.31 36.12 16.55
C TYR A 654 -24.50 37.04 16.76
N GLN A 655 -25.08 37.49 15.66
CA GLN A 655 -26.33 38.23 15.61
C GLN A 655 -27.21 37.63 14.52
N SER A 656 -28.35 37.05 14.89
CA SER A 656 -29.33 36.52 13.96
C SER A 656 -30.36 37.60 13.55
N ASP A 657 -30.78 37.55 12.30
CA ASP A 657 -31.93 38.30 11.78
C ASP A 657 -33.26 37.68 12.22
N PHE A 658 -33.23 36.42 12.69
CA PHE A 658 -34.37 35.66 13.16
C PHE A 658 -34.52 35.83 14.68
N PRO A 659 -35.61 36.46 15.16
CA PRO A 659 -35.80 36.78 16.58
C PRO A 659 -35.70 35.57 17.52
N GLU A 660 -36.06 34.38 17.04
CA GLU A 660 -36.03 33.13 17.79
C GLU A 660 -34.61 32.65 18.15
N PHE A 661 -33.58 33.00 17.37
CA PHE A 661 -32.17 32.69 17.67
C PHE A 661 -31.48 33.84 18.42
N GLY A 662 -31.93 35.08 18.22
CA GLY A 662 -31.42 36.25 18.92
C GLY A 662 -29.94 36.57 18.61
N SER A 663 -29.22 37.07 19.61
CA SER A 663 -27.78 37.35 19.53
C SER A 663 -27.09 36.79 20.76
N GLY A 664 -25.87 36.29 20.60
CA GLY A 664 -25.19 35.58 21.68
C GLY A 664 -23.68 35.48 21.47
N SER A 665 -23.04 34.90 22.48
CA SER A 665 -21.61 34.62 22.51
C SER A 665 -21.40 33.19 22.98
N LEU A 666 -20.53 32.44 22.30
CA LEU A 666 -20.20 31.06 22.66
C LEU A 666 -18.69 30.88 22.71
N ASP A 667 -18.19 30.46 23.86
CA ASP A 667 -16.81 29.99 24.01
C ASP A 667 -16.69 28.61 23.34
N MET A 668 -15.68 28.41 22.50
CA MET A 668 -15.44 27.15 21.81
C MET A 668 -13.98 26.74 22.01
N THR A 669 -13.78 25.43 22.07
CA THR A 669 -12.45 24.83 22.13
C THR A 669 -12.24 23.93 20.92
N ARG A 670 -10.98 23.69 20.56
CA ARG A 670 -10.59 22.92 19.38
C ARG A 670 -10.98 21.45 19.55
N LEU A 671 -11.61 20.92 18.51
CA LEU A 671 -11.98 19.51 18.39
C LEU A 671 -10.88 18.71 17.67
N TYR A 672 -10.34 19.26 16.58
CA TYR A 672 -9.26 18.63 15.81
C TYR A 672 -8.43 19.66 15.03
N LEU A 673 -7.23 19.24 14.64
CA LEU A 673 -6.33 19.95 13.74
C LEU A 673 -6.25 19.20 12.40
N LEU A 674 -6.10 19.94 11.31
CA LEU A 674 -5.84 19.35 10.00
C LEU A 674 -4.39 18.85 9.91
N GLY A 675 -4.18 17.74 9.22
CA GLY A 675 -2.87 17.21 8.90
C GLY A 675 -1.99 18.28 8.23
N GLN A 676 -0.70 18.28 8.54
CA GLN A 676 0.30 19.17 7.92
C GLN A 676 0.01 20.69 8.09
N THR A 677 -0.79 21.05 9.09
CA THR A 677 -0.98 22.45 9.51
C THR A 677 -0.36 22.68 10.89
N THR A 678 0.11 23.90 11.12
CA THR A 678 0.58 24.39 12.43
C THR A 678 -0.13 25.67 12.77
N CYS A 679 -0.37 25.88 14.06
CA CYS A 679 -0.92 27.11 14.56
C CYS A 679 0.15 27.86 15.34
N ASN A 680 0.59 29.00 14.80
CA ASN A 680 1.48 29.95 15.46
C ASN A 680 0.98 31.36 15.12
N ASN A 681 0.96 32.25 16.10
CA ASN A 681 0.60 33.67 15.95
C ASN A 681 -0.91 33.96 15.75
N SER A 682 -1.28 34.54 14.61
CA SER A 682 -2.57 35.19 14.32
C SER A 682 -3.11 34.66 12.98
N PRO A 683 -4.43 34.47 12.81
CA PRO A 683 -5.05 34.09 11.53
C PRO A 683 -4.69 35.01 10.35
N SER A 684 -4.30 36.26 10.63
CA SER A 684 -3.89 37.23 9.61
C SER A 684 -2.42 37.13 9.19
N GLN A 685 -1.59 36.38 9.93
CA GLN A 685 -0.16 36.24 9.64
C GLN A 685 0.10 35.03 8.74
N ARG A 686 0.87 35.28 7.67
CA ARG A 686 1.27 34.31 6.65
C ARG A 686 2.56 33.59 7.01
#